data_AF-A0A523ZUA7-F1
#
_entry.id   AF-A0A523ZUA7-F1
#
_cell.length_a   1.000
_cell.length_b   1.000
_cell.length_c   1.000
_cell.angle_alpha   90.00
_cell.angle_beta   90.00
_cell.angle_gamma   90.00
#
_symmetry.space_group_name_H-M   'P 1'
#
loop_
_entity.id
_entity.type
_entity.pdbx_description
1 polymer ?
#
loop_
_entity_poly.entity_id
_entity_poly.type
_entity_poly.pdbx_seq_one_letter_code
_entity_poly.pdbx_strand_id
1 'polypeptide(L)'
;MKLRKISFFTFLLCIIFASFLTATTNEDCAICHDDPELTTKQRGRTISLYVDFKKFSGSVHKDLDCTSCHIDADVEEFPHPERLEHVNCGICHDKADEEFFAGIHGKALKRGAPYAPTCSECHGEHYILPPSEVKSRTYKMNIPVLCGKCHREGAPVARTYNIPEKDILSNYSQSIHGEGLFKQGLIVTATCNDCHGNHQILPHTNARSTVSASNIASTCTQCHARIEEVHIKIIKGELWELEPGAIPACTDCHQPHTIRKTSLVLRTSDRECLKCHEKEDVYKTVGGQQVSMTVRKEHIQNSMHRNIPCVKCHTDINPQIHRPCETAGRVDCSNCHAQIAEDYFESEHGKAYFRKNPDSPYCTDCHGKHTVLSHLDEQDKTYRANIPKLCGDCHGKLAAPDTLKIEQESILVDYSSSVHGQGLIKKGLLPSAVCTDCHSTHYILNHEVDQSSTHPENLPATCATCHRGIYNEFVDSIHRPSGSKTAEKLPNCEDCHSAHQIKEIQQDQFMAEVTHQCGSCHADLSETYTETIHGKAYTLGYLKAAKCSDCHGAHDIRKVDDPDSHVGFKKVVQTCQKCHPDANRRFTGYLTHATHHDKQKYPILYFTFWAMTYLLIAVFGFFGLHTLLWMPRSFKYLKEKRKHKRIHKKYYIQRFTTEQRITHIFVILSFVALALTGMMLKFANMPWAQFLANLLGGVKIAGRIHRISAIITFGYFFTHLFSMVRTKIKTRTSWKQMIFGKRSLWFNKKDVRDFVGSMKWFLGFGPRPKYGRWTYWEKFDYMAVFWGIGIIGISGLILWLPELFTKILPGWLINVAMIIHSDEALLAVGFIFTIHFFNTHLRPESFPLDPVIFTGIVLLDEYKKDRPEEYKYLKDSGELKKSVVLKEISPKKLLAMRIFGYAFLITGITLILLIIYSMLFGYK
;
A
#
# COMPACT_ATOMS: atom_id res chain seq x y z
N MET A 1 -46.99 17.97 53.57
CA MET A 1 -48.36 17.95 54.16
C MET A 1 -49.15 16.86 53.43
N LYS A 2 -49.07 15.58 53.82
CA LYS A 2 -50.00 14.83 54.70
C LYS A 2 -51.42 15.40 54.86
N LEU A 3 -52.37 14.46 54.85
CA LEU A 3 -53.78 14.48 55.26
C LEU A 3 -54.76 14.86 54.13
N ARG A 4 -55.88 14.17 53.89
CA ARG A 4 -56.55 13.06 54.59
C ARG A 4 -57.66 12.50 53.70
N LYS A 5 -57.78 11.17 53.63
CA LYS A 5 -59.04 10.44 53.41
C LYS A 5 -59.97 10.70 54.60
N ILE A 6 -61.26 10.92 54.33
CA ILE A 6 -62.51 10.81 55.15
C ILE A 6 -63.57 11.46 54.21
N SER A 7 -64.73 10.91 53.83
CA SER A 7 -65.69 10.05 54.52
C SER A 7 -66.52 9.30 53.45
N PHE A 8 -66.61 7.97 53.56
CA PHE A 8 -67.34 7.06 52.66
C PHE A 8 -68.66 6.58 53.30
N PHE A 9 -69.24 7.30 54.27
CA PHE A 9 -70.31 6.69 55.09
C PHE A 9 -71.44 7.62 55.58
N THR A 10 -71.69 8.73 54.89
CA THR A 10 -72.77 9.68 55.25
C THR A 10 -73.58 10.17 54.05
N PHE A 11 -73.83 9.30 53.07
CA PHE A 11 -74.84 9.58 52.03
C PHE A 11 -75.67 8.34 51.65
N LEU A 12 -75.83 7.41 52.60
CA LEU A 12 -76.74 6.25 52.50
C LEU A 12 -78.09 6.52 53.20
N LEU A 13 -78.39 7.78 53.55
CA LEU A 13 -79.56 8.16 54.35
C LEU A 13 -80.38 9.33 53.77
N CYS A 14 -80.31 9.56 52.45
CA CYS A 14 -81.21 10.46 51.70
C CYS A 14 -81.87 9.75 50.51
N ILE A 15 -82.11 8.44 50.62
CA ILE A 15 -82.68 7.57 49.56
C ILE A 15 -84.22 7.45 49.63
N ILE A 16 -84.94 8.20 50.50
CA ILE A 16 -86.37 7.92 50.75
C ILE A 16 -87.34 9.09 50.44
N PHE A 17 -86.88 10.23 49.93
CA PHE A 17 -87.78 11.27 49.38
C PHE A 17 -87.14 11.96 48.17
N ALA A 18 -87.01 11.21 47.07
CA ALA A 18 -86.87 11.80 45.74
C ALA A 18 -88.23 11.70 45.06
N SER A 19 -88.98 12.80 45.09
CA SER A 19 -90.04 13.03 44.12
C SER A 19 -89.42 12.86 42.73
N PHE A 20 -90.05 12.05 41.89
CA PHE A 20 -89.72 11.89 40.48
C PHE A 20 -89.75 13.27 39.80
N LEU A 21 -88.59 13.85 39.54
CA LEU A 21 -88.37 14.80 38.46
C LEU A 21 -87.86 13.97 37.29
N THR A 22 -88.76 13.58 36.39
CA THR A 22 -88.40 12.97 35.12
C THR A 22 -87.78 14.06 34.25
N ALA A 23 -86.47 13.99 34.01
CA ALA A 23 -85.83 14.84 33.01
C ALA A 23 -86.43 14.53 31.63
N THR A 24 -86.72 15.57 30.85
CA THR A 24 -87.22 15.46 29.49
C THR A 24 -86.26 14.65 28.61
N THR A 25 -86.72 13.56 28.01
CA THR A 25 -85.89 12.66 27.20
C THR A 25 -86.01 12.95 25.70
N ASN A 26 -85.06 12.44 24.92
CA ASN A 26 -85.15 12.49 23.45
C ASN A 26 -86.42 11.82 22.89
N GLU A 27 -86.95 10.81 23.57
CA GLU A 27 -88.17 10.11 23.18
C GLU A 27 -89.39 11.05 23.30
N ASP A 28 -89.41 11.92 24.32
CA ASP A 28 -90.46 12.91 24.52
C ASP A 28 -90.47 13.96 23.38
N CYS A 29 -89.28 14.40 22.94
CA CYS A 29 -89.16 15.31 21.80
C CYS A 29 -89.56 14.66 20.47
N ALA A 30 -89.24 13.37 20.29
CA ALA A 30 -89.52 12.64 19.05
C ALA A 30 -91.01 12.47 18.77
N ILE A 31 -91.88 12.46 19.80
CA ILE A 31 -93.34 12.37 19.66
C ILE A 31 -93.89 13.45 18.72
N CYS A 32 -93.32 14.65 18.74
CA CYS A 32 -93.73 15.75 17.86
C CYS A 32 -92.72 16.01 16.75
N HIS A 33 -91.41 15.97 17.03
CA HIS A 33 -90.38 16.40 16.07
C HIS A 33 -90.00 15.34 15.03
N ASP A 34 -90.49 14.09 15.12
CA ASP A 34 -90.29 13.05 14.09
C ASP A 34 -91.34 13.14 12.95
N ASP A 35 -92.25 14.13 12.96
CA ASP A 35 -93.23 14.36 11.89
C ASP A 35 -92.66 15.26 10.77
N PRO A 36 -92.49 14.74 9.53
CA PRO A 36 -91.99 15.51 8.39
C PRO A 36 -92.87 16.71 7.98
N GLU A 37 -94.15 16.71 8.35
CA GLU A 37 -95.10 17.80 8.05
C GLU A 37 -95.07 18.93 9.09
N LEU A 38 -94.35 18.75 10.21
CA LEU A 38 -94.28 19.75 11.28
C LEU A 38 -93.54 21.00 10.80
N THR A 39 -94.25 22.13 10.82
CA THR A 39 -93.73 23.43 10.38
C THR A 39 -94.17 24.57 11.30
N THR A 40 -93.37 25.65 11.34
CA THR A 40 -93.75 26.92 11.98
C THR A 40 -93.47 28.11 11.06
N LYS A 41 -94.06 29.27 11.34
CA LYS A 41 -93.81 30.52 10.61
C LYS A 41 -92.83 31.39 11.36
N GLN A 42 -91.62 31.53 10.84
CA GLN A 42 -90.60 32.42 11.39
C GLN A 42 -90.27 33.52 10.36
N ARG A 43 -90.41 34.80 10.76
CA ARG A 43 -90.15 35.97 9.90
C ARG A 43 -90.85 35.91 8.53
N GLY A 44 -92.09 35.43 8.49
CA GLY A 44 -92.92 35.34 7.28
C GLY A 44 -92.58 34.16 6.34
N ARG A 45 -91.67 33.27 6.72
CA ARG A 45 -91.34 32.03 5.97
C ARG A 45 -91.77 30.80 6.77
N THR A 46 -92.34 29.82 6.09
CA THR A 46 -92.60 28.49 6.66
C THR A 46 -91.28 27.74 6.78
N ILE A 47 -90.92 27.34 7.99
CA ILE A 47 -89.73 26.53 8.29
C ILE A 47 -90.17 25.19 8.87
N SER A 48 -89.48 24.12 8.51
CA SER A 48 -89.74 22.79 9.07
C SER A 48 -89.11 22.68 10.45
N LEU A 49 -89.84 22.06 11.38
CA LEU A 49 -89.38 21.71 12.72
C LEU A 49 -89.04 20.21 12.84
N TYR A 50 -89.08 19.49 11.71
CA TYR A 50 -88.77 18.07 11.65
C TYR A 50 -87.29 17.80 11.94
N VAL A 51 -87.05 16.81 12.79
CA VAL A 51 -85.74 16.23 13.08
C VAL A 51 -85.80 14.74 12.77
N ASP A 52 -84.96 14.29 11.84
CA ASP A 52 -84.81 12.88 11.51
C ASP A 52 -83.96 12.20 12.59
N PHE A 53 -84.61 11.56 13.57
CA PHE A 53 -83.92 10.93 14.69
C PHE A 53 -82.99 9.78 14.25
N LYS A 54 -83.33 9.10 13.14
CA LYS A 54 -82.48 8.04 12.56
C LYS A 54 -81.21 8.60 11.94
N LYS A 55 -81.26 9.81 11.39
CA LYS A 55 -80.06 10.51 10.91
C LYS A 55 -79.29 11.16 12.06
N PHE A 56 -79.99 11.64 13.09
CA PHE A 56 -79.40 12.18 14.32
C PHE A 56 -78.56 11.13 15.07
N SER A 57 -78.95 9.85 15.04
CA SER A 57 -78.17 8.78 15.67
C SER A 57 -76.75 8.60 15.08
N GLY A 58 -76.49 9.16 13.89
CA GLY A 58 -75.15 9.23 13.30
C GLY A 58 -74.33 10.45 13.73
N SER A 59 -74.90 11.38 14.49
CA SER A 59 -74.19 12.55 14.99
C SER A 59 -73.22 12.20 16.12
N VAL A 60 -72.16 13.01 16.27
CA VAL A 60 -71.26 12.96 17.43
C VAL A 60 -71.98 13.28 18.75
N HIS A 61 -73.17 13.90 18.70
CA HIS A 61 -73.98 14.25 19.86
C HIS A 61 -75.17 13.29 20.07
N LYS A 62 -75.19 12.12 19.43
CA LYS A 62 -76.32 11.17 19.50
C LYS A 62 -76.73 10.75 20.91
N ASP A 63 -75.79 10.78 21.86
CA ASP A 63 -75.98 10.34 23.24
C ASP A 63 -76.40 11.51 24.17
N LEU A 64 -76.56 12.74 23.63
CA LEU A 64 -77.06 13.90 24.36
C LEU A 64 -78.58 14.01 24.21
N ASP A 65 -79.25 14.42 25.29
CA ASP A 65 -80.65 14.80 25.24
C ASP A 65 -80.83 16.14 24.50
N CYS A 66 -81.95 16.32 23.78
CA CYS A 66 -82.26 17.51 23.01
C CYS A 66 -82.19 18.78 23.87
N THR A 67 -82.64 18.68 25.12
CA THR A 67 -82.61 19.73 26.14
C THR A 67 -81.19 20.11 26.59
N SER A 68 -80.19 19.25 26.37
CA SER A 68 -78.78 19.59 26.63
C SER A 68 -78.27 20.70 25.71
N CYS A 69 -78.84 20.80 24.50
CA CYS A 69 -78.54 21.85 23.53
C CYS A 69 -79.61 22.95 23.52
N HIS A 70 -80.88 22.56 23.70
CA HIS A 70 -82.03 23.44 23.78
C HIS A 70 -82.49 23.56 25.24
N ILE A 71 -81.70 24.24 26.07
CA ILE A 71 -81.94 24.34 27.51
C ILE A 71 -83.34 24.92 27.81
N ASP A 72 -83.80 25.87 26.99
CA ASP A 72 -85.12 26.50 27.15
C ASP A 72 -86.29 25.60 26.74
N ALA A 73 -86.01 24.40 26.20
CA ALA A 73 -87.00 23.39 25.87
C ALA A 73 -87.22 22.37 27.01
N ASP A 74 -86.43 22.42 28.08
CA ASP A 74 -86.63 21.61 29.28
C ASP A 74 -87.75 22.21 30.15
N VAL A 75 -88.99 21.84 29.83
CA VAL A 75 -90.20 22.35 30.49
C VAL A 75 -90.99 21.20 31.11
N GLU A 76 -91.67 21.48 32.23
CA GLU A 76 -92.51 20.48 32.92
C GLU A 76 -93.79 20.13 32.13
N GLU A 77 -94.27 21.02 31.26
CA GLU A 77 -95.47 20.83 30.43
C GLU A 77 -95.20 21.19 28.96
N PHE A 78 -95.50 20.25 28.05
CA PHE A 78 -95.44 20.47 26.60
C PHE A 78 -96.75 21.08 26.05
N PRO A 79 -96.70 21.90 24.98
CA PRO A 79 -95.50 22.23 24.18
C PRO A 79 -94.61 23.30 24.82
N HIS A 80 -93.29 23.18 24.59
CA HIS A 80 -92.30 24.21 24.96
C HIS A 80 -92.55 25.54 24.19
N PRO A 81 -91.97 26.68 24.62
CA PRO A 81 -92.16 27.97 23.94
C PRO A 81 -91.91 27.91 22.42
N GLU A 82 -92.75 28.61 21.64
CA GLU A 82 -92.67 28.62 20.16
C GLU A 82 -91.32 29.13 19.62
N ARG A 83 -90.56 29.84 20.45
CA ARG A 83 -89.26 30.40 20.09
C ARG A 83 -88.23 30.06 21.15
N LEU A 84 -87.34 29.14 20.80
CA LEU A 84 -86.16 28.79 21.59
C LEU A 84 -85.00 29.76 21.30
N GLU A 85 -84.08 29.92 22.25
CA GLU A 85 -82.82 30.61 21.98
C GLU A 85 -81.92 29.80 21.03
N HIS A 86 -80.89 30.46 20.48
CA HIS A 86 -79.94 29.78 19.61
C HIS A 86 -79.02 28.90 20.46
N VAL A 87 -78.80 27.67 20.00
CA VAL A 87 -77.92 26.71 20.68
C VAL A 87 -76.53 27.30 20.86
N ASN A 88 -76.05 27.32 22.11
CA ASN A 88 -74.72 27.78 22.47
C ASN A 88 -73.77 26.60 22.66
N CYS A 89 -73.01 26.27 21.61
CA CYS A 89 -72.01 25.20 21.65
C CYS A 89 -70.91 25.42 22.71
N GLY A 90 -70.63 26.67 23.09
CA GLY A 90 -69.57 27.03 24.04
C GLY A 90 -69.80 26.57 25.48
N ILE A 91 -71.01 26.14 25.82
CA ILE A 91 -71.32 25.55 27.14
C ILE A 91 -70.48 24.29 27.38
N CYS A 92 -70.28 23.48 26.33
CA CYS A 92 -69.50 22.24 26.40
C CYS A 92 -68.17 22.33 25.62
N HIS A 93 -68.05 23.27 24.67
CA HIS A 93 -66.85 23.48 23.86
C HIS A 93 -66.17 24.82 24.18
N ASP A 94 -65.93 25.07 25.47
CA ASP A 94 -65.36 26.29 26.04
C ASP A 94 -64.11 26.79 25.29
N LYS A 95 -63.12 25.92 25.08
CA LYS A 95 -61.88 26.28 24.38
C LYS A 95 -62.11 26.68 22.92
N ALA A 96 -62.96 25.95 22.21
CA ALA A 96 -63.25 26.24 20.81
C ALA A 96 -64.03 27.56 20.67
N ASP A 97 -64.92 27.84 21.62
CA ASP A 97 -65.68 29.08 21.70
C ASP A 97 -64.76 30.29 21.95
N GLU A 98 -63.86 30.18 22.94
CA GLU A 98 -62.85 31.21 23.24
C GLU A 98 -61.95 31.48 22.02
N GLU A 99 -61.45 30.42 21.37
CA GLU A 99 -60.62 30.53 20.17
C GLU A 99 -61.37 31.19 19.00
N PHE A 100 -62.63 30.82 18.79
CA PHE A 100 -63.49 31.35 17.74
C PHE A 100 -63.75 32.86 17.92
N PHE A 101 -64.11 33.29 19.13
CA PHE A 101 -64.34 34.71 19.44
C PHE A 101 -63.04 35.53 19.52
N ALA A 102 -61.89 34.89 19.74
CA ALA A 102 -60.59 35.53 19.57
C ALA A 102 -60.23 35.75 18.07
N GLY A 103 -60.72 34.88 17.20
CA GLY A 103 -60.55 34.92 15.75
C GLY A 103 -61.33 36.03 15.03
N ILE A 104 -61.05 36.20 13.73
CA ILE A 104 -61.69 37.23 12.90
C ILE A 104 -63.19 36.96 12.68
N HIS A 105 -63.57 35.68 12.58
CA HIS A 105 -64.96 35.28 12.39
C HIS A 105 -65.83 35.54 13.63
N GLY A 106 -65.42 35.11 14.82
CA GLY A 106 -66.20 35.39 16.03
C GLY A 106 -66.24 36.87 16.40
N LYS A 107 -65.17 37.64 16.11
CA LYS A 107 -65.20 39.12 16.20
C LYS A 107 -66.19 39.75 15.24
N ALA A 108 -66.30 39.24 14.02
CA ALA A 108 -67.30 39.70 13.05
C ALA A 108 -68.73 39.36 13.52
N LEU A 109 -68.93 38.15 14.04
CA LEU A 109 -70.22 37.71 14.59
C LEU A 109 -70.67 38.57 15.77
N LYS A 110 -69.77 38.84 16.73
CA LYS A 110 -70.05 39.71 17.90
C LYS A 110 -70.42 41.14 17.52
N ARG A 111 -69.95 41.61 16.36
CA ARG A 111 -70.27 42.94 15.80
C ARG A 111 -71.55 42.96 14.96
N GLY A 112 -72.23 41.83 14.81
CA GLY A 112 -73.41 41.70 13.94
C GLY A 112 -73.09 41.92 12.47
N ALA A 113 -71.86 41.61 12.04
CA ALA A 113 -71.43 41.84 10.67
C ALA A 113 -72.15 40.88 9.71
N PRO A 114 -72.64 41.36 8.55
CA PRO A 114 -73.38 40.52 7.60
C PRO A 114 -72.51 39.35 7.10
N TYR A 115 -73.10 38.16 7.01
CA TYR A 115 -72.44 36.92 6.57
C TYR A 115 -71.27 36.44 7.45
N ALA A 116 -71.17 36.91 8.70
CA ALA A 116 -70.23 36.36 9.67
C ALA A 116 -70.64 34.93 10.03
N PRO A 117 -69.71 33.95 9.96
CA PRO A 117 -70.11 32.57 10.15
C PRO A 117 -70.40 32.24 11.62
N THR A 118 -71.23 31.24 11.89
CA THR A 118 -71.48 30.63 13.22
C THR A 118 -70.91 29.21 13.29
N CYS A 119 -70.90 28.63 14.49
CA CYS A 119 -70.47 27.24 14.70
C CYS A 119 -71.23 26.26 13.80
N SER A 120 -72.55 26.45 13.63
CA SER A 120 -73.40 25.54 12.86
C SER A 120 -73.21 25.69 11.34
N GLU A 121 -72.77 26.84 10.85
CA GLU A 121 -72.47 27.01 9.44
C GLU A 121 -71.22 26.23 9.02
N CYS A 122 -70.25 26.08 9.94
CA CYS A 122 -69.06 25.27 9.76
C CYS A 122 -69.29 23.77 10.02
N HIS A 123 -69.88 23.41 11.17
CA HIS A 123 -70.01 22.02 11.62
C HIS A 123 -71.30 21.34 11.20
N GLY A 124 -72.37 22.11 10.98
CA GLY A 124 -73.74 21.62 10.80
C GLY A 124 -74.60 21.88 12.04
N GLU A 125 -75.88 21.51 11.95
CA GLU A 125 -76.87 21.69 13.01
C GLU A 125 -77.08 20.37 13.76
N HIS A 126 -78.22 19.68 13.58
CA HIS A 126 -78.50 18.42 14.30
C HIS A 126 -77.67 17.22 13.83
N TYR A 127 -77.10 17.24 12.62
CA TYR A 127 -76.42 16.07 12.01
C TYR A 127 -74.89 16.26 11.91
N ILE A 128 -74.25 16.66 13.01
CA ILE A 128 -72.79 16.92 13.04
C ILE A 128 -72.04 15.58 13.03
N LEU A 129 -71.21 15.36 12.00
CA LEU A 129 -70.41 14.16 11.82
C LEU A 129 -68.95 14.40 12.25
N PRO A 130 -68.22 13.37 12.73
CA PRO A 130 -66.83 13.52 13.12
C PRO A 130 -65.95 13.89 11.92
N PRO A 131 -64.88 14.68 12.10
CA PRO A 131 -64.03 15.16 11.00
C PRO A 131 -63.27 14.04 10.28
N SER A 132 -63.24 12.83 10.81
CA SER A 132 -62.68 11.64 10.16
C SER A 132 -63.61 11.03 9.10
N GLU A 133 -64.91 11.35 9.12
CA GLU A 133 -65.87 10.82 8.16
C GLU A 133 -65.92 11.66 6.88
N VAL A 134 -65.84 10.99 5.72
CA VAL A 134 -65.81 11.65 4.39
C VAL A 134 -67.02 12.57 4.14
N LYS A 135 -68.18 12.25 4.73
CA LYS A 135 -69.40 13.05 4.60
C LYS A 135 -69.43 14.29 5.52
N SER A 136 -68.51 14.39 6.49
CA SER A 136 -68.44 15.53 7.40
C SER A 136 -68.02 16.80 6.68
N ARG A 137 -68.61 17.94 7.05
CA ARG A 137 -68.25 19.25 6.49
C ARG A 137 -66.79 19.61 6.77
N THR A 138 -66.26 19.13 7.89
CA THR A 138 -64.89 19.40 8.36
C THR A 138 -63.93 18.27 7.99
N TYR A 139 -64.36 17.30 7.19
CA TYR A 139 -63.44 16.33 6.59
C TYR A 139 -62.43 17.03 5.70
N LYS A 140 -61.16 16.59 5.75
CA LYS A 140 -60.02 17.24 5.09
C LYS A 140 -60.30 17.67 3.64
N MET A 141 -60.85 16.78 2.82
CA MET A 141 -61.15 17.05 1.41
C MET A 141 -62.26 18.09 1.21
N ASN A 142 -63.14 18.27 2.21
CA ASN A 142 -64.28 19.17 2.16
C ASN A 142 -63.93 20.57 2.68
N ILE A 143 -62.80 20.75 3.39
CA ILE A 143 -62.39 22.03 4.00
C ILE A 143 -62.27 23.17 2.97
N PRO A 144 -61.60 23.01 1.81
CA PRO A 144 -61.52 24.10 0.84
C PRO A 144 -62.89 24.52 0.31
N VAL A 145 -63.82 23.57 0.16
CA VAL A 145 -65.21 23.84 -0.26
C VAL A 145 -65.99 24.52 0.88
N LEU A 146 -65.78 24.10 2.12
CA LEU A 146 -66.39 24.70 3.31
C LEU A 146 -66.03 26.18 3.43
N CYS A 147 -64.73 26.50 3.43
CA CYS A 147 -64.25 27.88 3.45
C CYS A 147 -64.68 28.63 2.18
N GLY A 148 -64.65 27.94 1.04
CA GLY A 148 -65.08 28.45 -0.26
C GLY A 148 -66.53 28.90 -0.31
N LYS A 149 -67.44 28.39 0.53
CA LYS A 149 -68.84 28.86 0.56
C LYS A 149 -68.95 30.39 0.72
N CYS A 150 -68.06 30.98 1.52
CA CYS A 150 -67.98 32.41 1.75
C CYS A 150 -66.78 33.08 1.04
N HIS A 151 -65.65 32.38 0.91
CA HIS A 151 -64.39 32.98 0.39
C HIS A 151 -64.10 32.72 -1.09
N ARG A 152 -64.94 31.96 -1.81
CA ARG A 152 -64.75 31.75 -3.26
C ARG A 152 -65.04 33.00 -4.08
N GLU A 153 -64.65 32.91 -5.34
CA GLU A 153 -64.88 33.89 -6.38
C GLU A 153 -66.37 34.24 -6.47
N GLY A 154 -66.69 35.51 -6.24
CA GLY A 154 -68.05 36.03 -6.36
C GLY A 154 -69.01 35.71 -5.20
N ALA A 155 -68.54 35.12 -4.11
CA ALA A 155 -69.36 34.95 -2.90
C ALA A 155 -69.67 36.31 -2.22
N PRO A 156 -70.80 36.43 -1.47
CA PRO A 156 -71.20 37.69 -0.83
C PRO A 156 -70.12 38.30 0.07
N VAL A 157 -69.38 37.48 0.81
CA VAL A 157 -68.28 37.94 1.68
C VAL A 157 -67.12 38.52 0.85
N ALA A 158 -66.70 37.84 -0.22
CA ALA A 158 -65.64 38.31 -1.12
C ALA A 158 -66.01 39.60 -1.89
N ARG A 159 -67.30 39.92 -2.01
CA ARG A 159 -67.80 41.18 -2.61
C ARG A 159 -68.02 42.31 -1.61
N THR A 160 -68.37 41.97 -0.38
CA THR A 160 -68.76 42.94 0.66
C THR A 160 -67.56 43.42 1.47
N TYR A 161 -66.57 42.55 1.69
CA TYR A 161 -65.39 42.86 2.48
C TYR A 161 -64.14 42.96 1.60
N ASN A 162 -63.24 43.90 1.93
CA ASN A 162 -61.97 44.06 1.24
C ASN A 162 -60.96 43.01 1.72
N ILE A 163 -60.93 41.87 1.04
CA ILE A 163 -60.00 40.77 1.32
C ILE A 163 -58.75 40.94 0.43
N PRO A 164 -57.52 40.80 0.97
CA PRO A 164 -56.28 41.07 0.22
C PRO A 164 -56.10 40.23 -1.05
N GLU A 165 -56.60 39.00 -1.06
CA GLU A 165 -56.43 38.05 -2.16
C GLU A 165 -57.76 37.82 -2.89
N LYS A 166 -57.71 37.82 -4.22
CA LYS A 166 -58.83 37.45 -5.09
C LYS A 166 -58.61 36.04 -5.63
N ASP A 167 -59.69 35.38 -6.01
CA ASP A 167 -59.61 34.05 -6.65
C ASP A 167 -58.95 32.94 -5.80
N ILE A 168 -59.19 32.98 -4.48
CA ILE A 168 -58.57 32.11 -3.48
C ILE A 168 -58.81 30.62 -3.75
N LEU A 169 -60.05 30.23 -4.10
CA LEU A 169 -60.40 28.81 -4.25
C LEU A 169 -59.86 28.27 -5.58
N SER A 170 -59.94 29.07 -6.65
CA SER A 170 -59.35 28.77 -7.95
C SER A 170 -57.82 28.62 -7.84
N ASN A 171 -57.17 29.58 -7.18
CA ASN A 171 -55.74 29.60 -6.95
C ASN A 171 -55.30 28.36 -6.16
N TYR A 172 -55.93 28.09 -5.01
CA TYR A 172 -55.61 26.93 -4.20
C TYR A 172 -55.75 25.64 -5.01
N SER A 173 -56.84 25.47 -5.76
CA SER A 173 -57.11 24.28 -6.58
C SER A 173 -56.07 24.04 -7.67
N GLN A 174 -55.40 25.09 -8.14
CA GLN A 174 -54.32 25.02 -9.12
C GLN A 174 -52.91 24.89 -8.51
N SER A 175 -52.78 25.08 -7.20
CA SER A 175 -51.51 24.91 -6.49
C SER A 175 -51.13 23.43 -6.38
N ILE A 176 -49.87 23.15 -6.03
CA ILE A 176 -49.42 21.78 -5.75
C ILE A 176 -50.22 21.13 -4.60
N HIS A 177 -50.69 21.94 -3.63
CA HIS A 177 -51.53 21.46 -2.55
C HIS A 177 -52.95 21.10 -3.04
N GLY A 178 -53.56 21.95 -3.89
CA GLY A 178 -54.85 21.63 -4.50
C GLY A 178 -54.78 20.45 -5.46
N GLU A 179 -53.69 20.30 -6.21
CA GLU A 179 -53.48 19.15 -7.09
C GLU A 179 -53.28 17.86 -6.29
N GLY A 180 -52.47 17.89 -5.22
CA GLY A 180 -52.30 16.77 -4.30
C GLY A 180 -53.63 16.35 -3.66
N LEU A 181 -54.41 17.32 -3.18
CA LEU A 181 -55.69 17.07 -2.54
C LEU A 181 -56.74 16.57 -3.55
N PHE A 182 -57.08 17.35 -4.58
CA PHE A 182 -58.22 17.06 -5.46
C PHE A 182 -57.92 16.08 -6.59
N LYS A 183 -56.72 16.11 -7.18
CA LYS A 183 -56.40 15.23 -8.32
C LYS A 183 -55.76 13.92 -7.88
N GLN A 184 -54.93 13.96 -6.82
CA GLN A 184 -54.20 12.77 -6.34
C GLN A 184 -54.86 12.12 -5.12
N GLY A 185 -55.85 12.76 -4.50
CA GLY A 185 -56.58 12.22 -3.34
C GLY A 185 -55.76 12.16 -2.05
N LEU A 186 -54.66 12.93 -1.96
CA LEU A 186 -53.74 12.89 -0.82
C LEU A 186 -54.26 13.75 0.33
N ILE A 187 -54.88 13.13 1.33
CA ILE A 187 -55.43 13.81 2.53
C ILE A 187 -54.36 14.35 3.48
N VAL A 188 -53.09 13.98 3.29
CA VAL A 188 -51.94 14.57 4.02
C VAL A 188 -51.59 15.97 3.50
N THR A 189 -52.17 16.38 2.37
CA THR A 189 -51.87 17.66 1.75
C THR A 189 -52.46 18.82 2.55
N ALA A 190 -51.76 19.96 2.57
CA ALA A 190 -52.19 21.14 3.31
C ALA A 190 -53.50 21.73 2.76
N THR A 191 -54.46 21.99 3.64
CA THR A 191 -55.75 22.66 3.42
C THR A 191 -55.79 24.00 4.14
N CYS A 192 -56.82 24.83 3.88
CA CYS A 192 -56.90 26.20 4.38
C CYS A 192 -56.66 26.32 5.90
N ASN A 193 -57.19 25.38 6.68
CA ASN A 193 -57.09 25.36 8.14
C ASN A 193 -55.70 24.96 8.67
N ASP A 194 -54.87 24.25 7.90
CA ASP A 194 -53.50 23.93 8.33
C ASP A 194 -52.61 25.17 8.31
N CYS A 195 -52.91 26.11 7.40
CA CYS A 195 -52.23 27.39 7.33
C CYS A 195 -52.90 28.43 8.22
N HIS A 196 -54.23 28.55 8.21
CA HIS A 196 -54.95 29.64 8.89
C HIS A 196 -55.49 29.31 10.29
N GLY A 197 -55.43 28.06 10.73
CA GLY A 197 -56.05 27.57 11.96
C GLY A 197 -57.50 27.08 11.78
N ASN A 198 -58.03 26.39 12.80
CA ASN A 198 -59.38 25.82 12.78
C ASN A 198 -60.42 26.78 13.37
N HIS A 199 -60.34 27.06 14.67
CA HIS A 199 -61.26 27.96 15.36
C HIS A 199 -60.67 29.37 15.54
N GLN A 200 -59.37 29.49 15.79
CA GLN A 200 -58.67 30.77 15.91
C GLN A 200 -58.06 31.26 14.59
N ILE A 201 -58.90 31.74 13.67
CA ILE A 201 -58.43 32.31 12.39
C ILE A 201 -58.04 33.78 12.57
N LEU A 202 -56.76 34.12 12.38
CA LEU A 202 -56.22 35.48 12.53
C LEU A 202 -55.69 36.04 11.21
N PRO A 203 -55.79 37.36 10.96
CA PRO A 203 -55.23 37.97 9.76
C PRO A 203 -53.69 37.86 9.75
N HIS A 204 -53.08 37.75 8.56
CA HIS A 204 -51.63 37.62 8.38
C HIS A 204 -50.81 38.77 9.01
N THR A 205 -51.43 39.94 9.18
CA THR A 205 -50.83 41.11 9.85
C THR A 205 -50.71 40.96 11.36
N ASN A 206 -51.37 39.97 11.96
CA ASN A 206 -51.29 39.71 13.38
C ASN A 206 -50.09 38.80 13.67
N ALA A 207 -49.17 39.23 14.53
CA ALA A 207 -47.98 38.45 14.91
C ALA A 207 -48.30 37.07 15.53
N ARG A 208 -49.50 36.86 16.07
CA ARG A 208 -49.95 35.55 16.56
C ARG A 208 -50.57 34.65 15.48
N SER A 209 -50.73 35.15 14.25
CA SER A 209 -51.23 34.35 13.14
C SER A 209 -50.16 33.37 12.69
N THR A 210 -50.57 32.13 12.42
CA THR A 210 -49.75 31.07 11.82
C THR A 210 -49.22 31.46 10.43
N VAL A 211 -49.89 32.37 9.73
CA VAL A 211 -49.47 32.89 8.41
C VAL A 211 -48.82 34.27 8.49
N SER A 212 -48.42 34.73 9.67
CA SER A 212 -47.62 35.96 9.78
C SER A 212 -46.19 35.72 9.30
N ALA A 213 -45.52 36.78 8.85
CA ALA A 213 -44.15 36.70 8.33
C ALA A 213 -43.16 36.04 9.31
N SER A 214 -43.36 36.21 10.62
CA SER A 214 -42.53 35.60 11.66
C SER A 214 -42.82 34.12 11.90
N ASN A 215 -44.03 33.64 11.62
CA ASN A 215 -44.48 32.29 11.95
C ASN A 215 -44.62 31.38 10.73
N ILE A 216 -44.60 31.93 9.51
CA ILE A 216 -44.88 31.18 8.29
C ILE A 216 -43.91 30.02 8.05
N ALA A 217 -42.62 30.18 8.42
CA ALA A 217 -41.63 29.12 8.32
C ALA A 217 -41.97 27.94 9.26
N SER A 218 -42.38 28.23 10.49
CA SER A 218 -42.85 27.22 11.45
C SER A 218 -44.10 26.50 10.95
N THR A 219 -45.00 27.22 10.28
CA THR A 219 -46.21 26.62 9.69
C THR A 219 -45.87 25.67 8.54
N CYS A 220 -44.98 26.07 7.63
CA CYS A 220 -44.57 25.23 6.50
C CYS A 220 -43.79 23.98 6.93
N THR A 221 -42.94 24.10 7.95
CA THR A 221 -42.08 22.99 8.44
C THR A 221 -42.85 21.89 9.15
N GLN A 222 -44.11 22.10 9.53
CA GLN A 222 -44.98 21.04 10.06
C GLN A 222 -45.14 19.87 9.07
N CYS A 223 -45.10 20.17 7.76
CA CYS A 223 -45.12 19.17 6.70
C CYS A 223 -43.79 19.10 5.92
N HIS A 224 -43.08 20.22 5.75
CA HIS A 224 -41.81 20.29 5.03
C HIS A 224 -40.59 20.26 5.97
N ALA A 225 -40.43 19.16 6.71
CA ALA A 225 -39.47 19.05 7.81
C ALA A 225 -37.99 19.33 7.46
N ARG A 226 -37.58 19.15 6.19
CA ARG A 226 -36.20 19.39 5.72
C ARG A 226 -36.04 20.62 4.83
N ILE A 227 -37.05 21.49 4.79
CA ILE A 227 -37.03 22.65 3.87
C ILE A 227 -35.92 23.65 4.21
N GLU A 228 -35.53 23.74 5.49
CA GLU A 228 -34.39 24.56 5.94
C GLU A 228 -33.07 24.05 5.36
N GLU A 229 -32.82 22.74 5.36
CA GLU A 229 -31.63 22.14 4.74
C GLU A 229 -31.54 22.40 3.23
N VAL A 230 -32.69 22.55 2.56
CA VAL A 230 -32.76 22.91 1.14
C VAL A 230 -32.51 24.41 0.94
N HIS A 231 -33.00 25.26 1.85
CA HIS A 231 -32.79 26.71 1.75
C HIS A 231 -31.36 27.14 2.05
N ILE A 232 -30.68 26.51 3.02
CA ILE A 232 -29.25 26.76 3.32
C ILE A 232 -28.36 26.43 2.10
N LYS A 233 -28.80 25.52 1.24
CA LYS A 233 -28.10 25.17 -0.02
C LYS A 233 -28.35 26.14 -1.17
N ILE A 234 -29.36 27.02 -1.07
CA ILE A 234 -29.77 27.97 -2.12
C ILE A 234 -29.46 29.42 -1.72
N ILE A 235 -29.50 29.73 -0.43
CA ILE A 235 -29.19 31.05 0.16
C ILE A 235 -27.84 30.93 0.86
N LYS A 236 -26.86 31.76 0.48
CA LYS A 236 -25.50 31.75 1.07
C LYS A 236 -25.56 31.69 2.60
N GLY A 237 -24.88 30.72 3.22
CA GLY A 237 -24.84 30.53 4.68
C GLY A 237 -24.41 31.79 5.45
N GLU A 238 -23.52 32.60 4.86
CA GLU A 238 -23.02 33.87 5.42
C GLU A 238 -24.16 34.88 5.71
N LEU A 239 -25.26 34.86 4.94
CA LEU A 239 -26.43 35.74 5.16
C LEU A 239 -27.23 35.34 6.42
N TRP A 240 -27.11 34.09 6.87
CA TRP A 240 -27.76 33.61 8.10
C TRP A 240 -27.07 34.14 9.36
N GLU A 241 -25.77 34.45 9.27
CA GLU A 241 -24.95 34.84 10.43
C GLU A 241 -24.79 36.35 10.57
N LEU A 242 -24.88 37.12 9.47
CA LEU A 242 -24.49 38.54 9.44
C LEU A 242 -25.63 39.54 9.71
N GLU A 243 -26.90 39.27 9.33
CA GLU A 243 -28.02 40.22 9.49
C GLU A 243 -29.36 39.53 9.85
N PRO A 244 -29.80 39.57 11.13
CA PRO A 244 -31.12 39.07 11.53
C PRO A 244 -32.26 39.85 10.84
N GLY A 245 -33.00 39.19 9.95
CA GLY A 245 -34.13 39.79 9.21
C GLY A 245 -33.88 40.06 7.73
N ALA A 246 -32.66 39.81 7.22
CA ALA A 246 -32.33 39.93 5.80
C ALA A 246 -32.81 38.73 4.95
N ILE A 247 -33.29 37.67 5.59
CA ILE A 247 -33.81 36.47 4.92
C ILE A 247 -35.28 36.74 4.51
N PRO A 248 -35.61 36.66 3.21
CA PRO A 248 -37.00 36.76 2.76
C PRO A 248 -37.85 35.66 3.42
N ALA A 249 -39.05 36.02 3.89
CA ALA A 249 -40.03 35.03 4.32
C ALA A 249 -40.34 34.07 3.15
N CYS A 250 -40.74 32.83 3.44
CA CYS A 250 -41.04 31.84 2.39
C CYS A 250 -42.04 32.39 1.34
N THR A 251 -42.97 33.25 1.78
CA THR A 251 -43.98 33.90 0.96
C THR A 251 -43.48 35.03 0.06
N ASP A 252 -42.28 35.55 0.32
CA ASP A 252 -41.68 36.62 -0.51
C ASP A 252 -41.19 36.07 -1.85
N CYS A 253 -40.82 34.79 -1.86
CA CYS A 253 -40.41 34.04 -3.06
C CYS A 253 -41.52 33.12 -3.59
N HIS A 254 -42.38 32.57 -2.73
CA HIS A 254 -43.47 31.66 -3.11
C HIS A 254 -44.84 32.27 -2.84
N GLN A 255 -45.71 32.28 -3.85
CA GLN A 255 -47.10 32.71 -3.65
C GLN A 255 -47.92 31.61 -2.94
N PRO A 256 -48.45 31.84 -1.73
CA PRO A 256 -48.99 30.79 -0.86
C PRO A 256 -50.27 30.12 -1.37
N HIS A 257 -51.05 30.81 -2.20
CA HIS A 257 -52.27 30.26 -2.79
C HIS A 257 -52.09 29.75 -4.24
N THR A 258 -50.97 29.98 -4.91
CA THR A 258 -50.79 29.66 -6.35
C THR A 258 -49.54 28.83 -6.68
N ILE A 259 -48.89 28.19 -5.69
CA ILE A 259 -47.61 27.46 -5.85
C ILE A 259 -47.64 26.52 -7.08
N ARG A 260 -47.05 26.95 -8.20
CA ARG A 260 -46.91 26.21 -9.47
C ARG A 260 -45.51 25.63 -9.61
N LYS A 261 -45.41 24.51 -10.35
CA LYS A 261 -44.16 23.77 -10.61
C LYS A 261 -43.14 24.53 -11.47
N THR A 262 -43.53 25.63 -12.11
CA THR A 262 -42.66 26.39 -13.01
C THR A 262 -41.80 27.38 -12.21
N SER A 263 -40.50 27.11 -12.23
CA SER A 263 -39.38 27.95 -11.79
C SER A 263 -39.73 29.41 -11.53
N LEU A 264 -39.40 29.91 -10.33
CA LEU A 264 -39.10 31.32 -10.12
C LEU A 264 -38.33 31.83 -11.35
N VAL A 265 -38.86 32.87 -11.98
CA VAL A 265 -38.20 33.55 -13.08
C VAL A 265 -36.86 34.08 -12.56
N LEU A 266 -35.78 33.35 -12.83
CA LEU A 266 -34.46 33.95 -12.94
C LEU A 266 -34.60 35.00 -14.03
N ARG A 267 -34.54 36.29 -13.65
CA ARG A 267 -34.77 37.42 -14.56
C ARG A 267 -33.77 37.49 -15.73
N THR A 268 -32.73 36.66 -15.72
CA THR A 268 -31.67 36.61 -16.74
C THR A 268 -31.68 35.25 -17.44
N SER A 269 -31.92 35.27 -18.76
CA SER A 269 -31.89 34.06 -19.60
C SER A 269 -30.51 33.85 -20.23
N ASP A 270 -30.15 32.61 -20.58
CA ASP A 270 -28.87 32.32 -21.25
C ASP A 270 -28.68 33.12 -22.55
N ARG A 271 -29.80 33.42 -23.24
CA ARG A 271 -29.82 34.26 -24.44
C ARG A 271 -29.27 35.66 -24.16
N GLU A 272 -29.48 36.22 -22.98
CA GLU A 272 -28.96 37.55 -22.62
C GLU A 272 -27.45 37.53 -22.45
N CYS A 273 -26.90 36.47 -21.86
CA CYS A 273 -25.46 36.28 -21.75
C CYS A 273 -24.82 36.10 -23.15
N LEU A 274 -25.43 35.26 -23.98
CA LEU A 274 -24.89 34.91 -25.30
C LEU A 274 -24.89 36.08 -26.29
N LYS A 275 -25.78 37.08 -26.17
CA LYS A 275 -25.74 38.32 -27.00
C LYS A 275 -24.35 38.98 -27.04
N CYS A 276 -23.59 38.87 -25.96
CA CYS A 276 -22.22 39.34 -25.89
C CYS A 276 -21.26 38.17 -26.05
N HIS A 277 -21.41 37.12 -25.25
CA HIS A 277 -20.42 36.05 -25.14
C HIS A 277 -20.34 35.12 -26.35
N GLU A 278 -21.29 35.12 -27.29
CA GLU A 278 -21.18 34.33 -28.52
C GLU A 278 -20.22 34.93 -29.56
N LYS A 279 -19.79 36.19 -29.37
CA LYS A 279 -18.93 36.91 -30.31
C LYS A 279 -17.45 36.63 -30.03
N GLU A 280 -16.67 36.47 -31.09
CA GLU A 280 -15.23 36.15 -31.03
C GLU A 280 -14.33 37.33 -30.59
N ASP A 281 -14.90 38.54 -30.47
CA ASP A 281 -14.19 39.78 -30.13
C ASP A 281 -14.37 40.26 -28.68
N VAL A 282 -14.89 39.40 -27.79
CA VAL A 282 -15.11 39.75 -26.37
C VAL A 282 -13.92 39.32 -25.51
N TYR A 283 -13.31 40.28 -24.84
CA TYR A 283 -12.16 40.07 -23.95
C TYR A 283 -12.36 40.73 -22.59
N LYS A 284 -11.77 40.13 -21.55
CA LYS A 284 -11.61 40.72 -20.21
C LYS A 284 -10.12 40.89 -19.94
N THR A 285 -9.72 42.05 -19.45
CA THR A 285 -8.34 42.27 -19.00
C THR A 285 -8.17 41.75 -17.58
N VAL A 286 -7.30 40.77 -17.38
CA VAL A 286 -6.95 40.23 -16.06
C VAL A 286 -5.45 40.32 -15.90
N GLY A 287 -4.96 41.07 -14.91
CA GLY A 287 -3.52 41.22 -14.66
C GLY A 287 -2.72 41.84 -15.82
N GLY A 288 -3.34 42.67 -16.67
CA GLY A 288 -2.71 43.29 -17.84
C GLY A 288 -2.73 42.44 -19.11
N GLN A 289 -3.21 41.20 -19.07
CA GLN A 289 -3.39 40.34 -20.25
C GLN A 289 -4.86 40.29 -20.69
N GLN A 290 -5.08 40.28 -22.02
CA GLN A 290 -6.40 40.09 -22.60
C GLN A 290 -6.77 38.60 -22.61
N VAL A 291 -7.85 38.25 -21.91
CA VAL A 291 -8.40 36.90 -21.86
C VAL A 291 -9.72 36.88 -22.63
N SER A 292 -9.85 35.98 -23.62
CA SER A 292 -11.10 35.82 -24.37
C SER A 292 -12.22 35.33 -23.45
N MET A 293 -13.39 35.94 -23.62
CA MET A 293 -14.62 35.60 -22.91
C MET A 293 -15.65 34.93 -23.83
N THR A 294 -15.21 34.48 -25.01
CA THR A 294 -16.07 33.85 -26.00
C THR A 294 -16.60 32.50 -25.49
N VAL A 295 -17.90 32.28 -25.66
CA VAL A 295 -18.62 31.07 -25.30
C VAL A 295 -19.26 30.51 -26.56
N ARG A 296 -18.78 29.34 -26.99
CA ARG A 296 -19.36 28.61 -28.10
C ARG A 296 -20.54 27.79 -27.64
N LYS A 297 -21.67 27.94 -28.31
CA LYS A 297 -22.92 27.27 -27.96
C LYS A 297 -22.79 25.75 -28.06
N GLU A 298 -22.02 25.28 -29.03
CA GLU A 298 -21.76 23.86 -29.29
C GLU A 298 -21.06 23.20 -28.10
N HIS A 299 -20.14 23.92 -27.43
CA HIS A 299 -19.42 23.41 -26.27
C HIS A 299 -20.39 23.08 -25.13
N ILE A 300 -21.31 24.00 -24.81
CA ILE A 300 -22.29 23.81 -23.73
C ILE A 300 -23.29 22.71 -24.12
N GLN A 301 -23.78 22.70 -25.36
CA GLN A 301 -24.74 21.69 -25.83
C GLN A 301 -24.19 20.26 -25.80
N ASN A 302 -22.89 20.10 -26.02
CA ASN A 302 -22.20 18.81 -25.95
C ASN A 302 -21.72 18.46 -24.54
N SER A 303 -21.80 19.40 -23.58
CA SER A 303 -21.41 19.15 -22.20
C SER A 303 -22.49 18.37 -21.41
N MET A 304 -22.08 17.76 -20.29
CA MET A 304 -23.00 17.17 -19.31
C MET A 304 -23.95 18.20 -18.68
N HIS A 305 -23.58 19.49 -18.72
CA HIS A 305 -24.34 20.60 -18.15
C HIS A 305 -25.26 21.32 -19.17
N ARG A 306 -25.51 20.73 -20.34
CA ARG A 306 -26.32 21.35 -21.43
C ARG A 306 -27.72 21.83 -21.04
N ASN A 307 -28.30 21.28 -19.98
CA ASN A 307 -29.64 21.61 -19.47
C ASN A 307 -29.59 22.53 -18.24
N ILE A 308 -28.43 23.07 -17.88
CA ILE A 308 -28.23 23.95 -16.73
C ILE A 308 -28.10 25.40 -17.23
N PRO A 309 -28.96 26.34 -16.79
CA PRO A 309 -28.82 27.75 -17.14
C PRO A 309 -27.50 28.34 -16.66
N CYS A 310 -26.91 29.27 -17.43
CA CYS A 310 -25.63 29.91 -17.14
C CYS A 310 -25.56 30.49 -15.71
N VAL A 311 -26.67 31.08 -15.26
CA VAL A 311 -26.79 31.75 -13.95
C VAL A 311 -26.77 30.79 -12.76
N LYS A 312 -26.93 29.48 -13.00
CA LYS A 312 -26.78 28.45 -11.96
C LYS A 312 -25.32 28.10 -11.68
N CYS A 313 -24.44 28.30 -12.66
CA CYS A 313 -23.00 28.13 -12.50
C CYS A 313 -22.31 29.46 -12.16
N HIS A 314 -22.83 30.58 -12.68
CA HIS A 314 -22.37 31.93 -12.39
C HIS A 314 -23.28 32.60 -11.35
N THR A 315 -23.24 32.12 -10.11
CA THR A 315 -24.13 32.58 -9.02
C THR A 315 -23.81 33.99 -8.51
N ASP A 316 -22.60 34.48 -8.76
CA ASP A 316 -22.18 35.83 -8.33
C ASP A 316 -22.61 36.94 -9.31
N ILE A 317 -23.41 36.65 -10.33
CA ILE A 317 -23.94 37.68 -11.23
C ILE A 317 -25.01 38.52 -10.52
N ASN A 318 -24.98 39.83 -10.73
CA ASN A 318 -25.99 40.73 -10.20
C ASN A 318 -26.96 41.16 -11.32
N PRO A 319 -28.20 40.65 -11.36
CA PRO A 319 -29.15 40.98 -12.42
C PRO A 319 -29.68 42.42 -12.36
N GLN A 320 -29.36 43.18 -11.30
CA GLN A 320 -29.84 44.55 -11.09
C GLN A 320 -28.90 45.64 -11.65
N ILE A 321 -27.71 45.28 -12.13
CA ILE A 321 -26.74 46.22 -12.71
C ILE A 321 -26.72 46.13 -14.24
N HIS A 322 -26.31 47.21 -14.90
CA HIS A 322 -26.35 47.32 -16.38
C HIS A 322 -25.54 46.23 -17.10
N ARG A 323 -24.44 45.76 -16.49
CA ARG A 323 -23.66 44.60 -16.94
C ARG A 323 -23.69 43.53 -15.85
N PRO A 324 -24.68 42.61 -15.84
CA PRO A 324 -24.80 41.59 -14.80
C PRO A 324 -23.57 40.70 -14.63
N CYS A 325 -22.77 40.55 -15.69
CA CYS A 325 -21.53 39.78 -15.71
C CYS A 325 -20.31 40.52 -15.13
N GLU A 326 -20.43 41.80 -14.76
CA GLU A 326 -19.31 42.56 -14.17
C GLU A 326 -18.87 41.97 -12.81
N THR A 327 -19.83 41.46 -12.04
CA THR A 327 -19.60 40.76 -10.77
C THR A 327 -19.29 39.27 -10.95
N ALA A 328 -19.27 38.76 -12.19
CA ALA A 328 -19.05 37.33 -12.44
C ALA A 328 -17.61 36.92 -12.08
N GLY A 329 -17.51 36.09 -11.04
CA GLY A 329 -16.30 35.40 -10.61
C GLY A 329 -16.08 34.07 -11.33
N ARG A 330 -15.29 33.19 -10.69
CA ARG A 330 -15.21 31.77 -11.10
C ARG A 330 -16.59 31.11 -10.93
N VAL A 331 -16.85 30.05 -11.69
CA VAL A 331 -18.10 29.29 -11.53
C VAL A 331 -18.14 28.59 -10.18
N ASP A 332 -19.34 28.51 -9.61
CA ASP A 332 -19.59 27.87 -8.33
C ASP A 332 -20.32 26.53 -8.57
N CYS A 333 -19.57 25.45 -8.38
CA CYS A 333 -20.06 24.08 -8.53
C CYS A 333 -20.80 23.57 -7.28
N SER A 334 -20.64 24.22 -6.12
CA SER A 334 -21.12 23.72 -4.82
C SER A 334 -22.65 23.67 -4.72
N ASN A 335 -23.35 24.55 -5.45
CA ASN A 335 -24.82 24.59 -5.49
C ASN A 335 -25.46 23.28 -5.98
N CYS A 336 -24.75 22.52 -6.82
CA CYS A 336 -25.20 21.22 -7.34
C CYS A 336 -24.36 20.05 -6.83
N HIS A 337 -23.07 20.27 -6.57
CA HIS A 337 -22.10 19.26 -6.13
C HIS A 337 -21.62 19.51 -4.70
N ALA A 338 -22.54 19.75 -3.77
CA ALA A 338 -22.23 20.18 -2.40
C ALA A 338 -21.19 19.30 -1.71
N GLN A 339 -21.39 17.96 -1.69
CA GLN A 339 -20.44 17.04 -1.04
C GLN A 339 -19.07 17.05 -1.71
N ILE A 340 -19.02 17.02 -3.06
CA ILE A 340 -17.75 17.01 -3.80
C ILE A 340 -17.00 18.33 -3.61
N ALA A 341 -17.72 19.44 -3.50
CA ALA A 341 -17.14 20.75 -3.20
C ALA A 341 -16.55 20.76 -1.79
N GLU A 342 -17.27 20.23 -0.79
CA GLU A 342 -16.76 20.07 0.58
C GLU A 342 -15.48 19.22 0.60
N ASP A 343 -15.50 18.03 0.00
CA ASP A 343 -14.32 17.16 -0.10
C ASP A 343 -13.13 17.88 -0.75
N TYR A 344 -13.37 18.60 -1.86
CA TYR A 344 -12.33 19.40 -2.53
C TYR A 344 -11.79 20.50 -1.62
N PHE A 345 -12.66 21.24 -0.94
CA PHE A 345 -12.26 22.36 -0.08
C PHE A 345 -11.46 21.90 1.15
N GLU A 346 -11.70 20.68 1.64
CA GLU A 346 -10.92 20.05 2.70
C GLU A 346 -9.59 19.41 2.21
N SER A 347 -9.48 19.11 0.91
CA SER A 347 -8.25 18.63 0.29
C SER A 347 -7.11 19.66 0.32
N GLU A 348 -5.88 19.21 0.07
CA GLU A 348 -4.74 20.13 -0.02
C GLU A 348 -4.85 21.12 -1.19
N HIS A 349 -5.48 20.73 -2.31
CA HIS A 349 -5.77 21.67 -3.41
C HIS A 349 -6.81 22.73 -3.00
N GLY A 350 -7.84 22.37 -2.24
CA GLY A 350 -8.83 23.33 -1.74
C GLY A 350 -8.25 24.27 -0.69
N LYS A 351 -7.48 23.75 0.27
CA LYS A 351 -6.76 24.55 1.26
C LYS A 351 -5.78 25.52 0.60
N ALA A 352 -5.02 25.07 -0.40
CA ALA A 352 -4.11 25.92 -1.16
C ALA A 352 -4.85 27.01 -1.94
N TYR A 353 -6.04 26.70 -2.47
CA TYR A 353 -6.92 27.67 -3.11
C TYR A 353 -7.36 28.78 -2.13
N PHE A 354 -7.80 28.44 -0.90
CA PHE A 354 -8.15 29.43 0.12
C PHE A 354 -6.96 30.30 0.57
N ARG A 355 -5.75 29.73 0.55
CA ARG A 355 -4.50 30.46 0.81
C ARG A 355 -4.08 31.36 -0.37
N LYS A 356 -4.88 31.42 -1.45
CA LYS A 356 -4.63 32.21 -2.66
C LYS A 356 -3.32 31.84 -3.36
N ASN A 357 -2.93 30.56 -3.30
CA ASN A 357 -1.78 30.08 -4.06
C ASN A 357 -2.12 30.13 -5.57
N PRO A 358 -1.38 30.88 -6.40
CA PRO A 358 -1.66 31.02 -7.83
C PRO A 358 -1.54 29.70 -8.62
N ASP A 359 -0.80 28.73 -8.10
CA ASP A 359 -0.57 27.43 -8.74
C ASP A 359 -1.60 26.36 -8.32
N SER A 360 -2.56 26.72 -7.45
CA SER A 360 -3.57 25.78 -6.97
C SER A 360 -4.66 25.51 -8.01
N PRO A 361 -4.92 24.23 -8.39
CA PRO A 361 -5.98 23.91 -9.34
C PRO A 361 -7.37 24.05 -8.69
N TYR A 362 -8.34 24.52 -9.45
CA TYR A 362 -9.77 24.55 -9.10
C TYR A 362 -10.56 23.52 -9.93
N CYS A 363 -11.85 23.33 -9.63
CA CYS A 363 -12.70 22.33 -10.30
C CYS A 363 -12.62 22.41 -11.84
N THR A 364 -12.60 23.63 -12.39
CA THR A 364 -12.54 23.88 -13.85
C THR A 364 -11.20 23.55 -14.48
N ASP A 365 -10.13 23.51 -13.70
CA ASP A 365 -8.79 23.20 -14.20
C ASP A 365 -8.69 21.68 -14.47
N CYS A 366 -9.35 20.87 -13.64
CA CYS A 366 -9.47 19.42 -13.78
C CYS A 366 -10.56 18.98 -14.77
N HIS A 367 -11.80 19.49 -14.62
CA HIS A 367 -12.97 19.05 -15.40
C HIS A 367 -13.16 19.83 -16.70
N GLY A 368 -12.51 20.98 -16.86
CA GLY A 368 -12.78 21.91 -17.95
C GLY A 368 -13.87 22.93 -17.60
N LYS A 369 -14.15 23.84 -18.55
CA LYS A 369 -15.06 24.99 -18.35
C LYS A 369 -16.45 24.68 -18.94
N HIS A 370 -16.72 25.16 -20.15
CA HIS A 370 -18.00 24.89 -20.85
C HIS A 370 -17.99 23.58 -21.65
N THR A 371 -16.97 22.74 -21.48
CA THR A 371 -16.74 21.50 -22.26
C THR A 371 -16.66 20.27 -21.34
N VAL A 372 -17.30 20.31 -20.17
CA VAL A 372 -17.28 19.19 -19.21
C VAL A 372 -18.03 18.00 -19.81
N LEU A 373 -17.34 16.88 -20.02
CA LEU A 373 -17.91 15.63 -20.51
C LEU A 373 -18.06 14.63 -19.37
N SER A 374 -18.54 13.43 -19.67
CA SER A 374 -18.59 12.34 -18.69
C SER A 374 -17.18 11.79 -18.47
N HIS A 375 -16.84 11.41 -17.24
CA HIS A 375 -15.59 10.68 -16.93
C HIS A 375 -15.48 9.31 -17.63
N LEU A 376 -16.56 8.85 -18.27
CA LEU A 376 -16.60 7.65 -19.12
C LEU A 376 -16.31 7.94 -20.60
N ASP A 377 -16.25 9.21 -21.01
CA ASP A 377 -15.95 9.63 -22.37
C ASP A 377 -14.43 9.80 -22.54
N GLU A 378 -13.85 9.16 -23.55
CA GLU A 378 -12.39 9.17 -23.79
C GLU A 378 -11.83 10.56 -24.10
N GLN A 379 -12.68 11.50 -24.54
CA GLN A 379 -12.31 12.88 -24.81
C GLN A 379 -12.24 13.73 -23.54
N ASP A 380 -12.81 13.26 -22.43
CA ASP A 380 -12.80 14.00 -21.17
C ASP A 380 -11.41 13.97 -20.50
N LYS A 381 -11.06 15.07 -19.84
CA LYS A 381 -9.79 15.17 -19.09
C LYS A 381 -9.72 14.19 -17.93
N THR A 382 -10.86 13.88 -17.33
CA THR A 382 -10.99 12.98 -16.17
C THR A 382 -11.26 11.53 -16.58
N TYR A 383 -11.28 11.23 -17.89
CA TYR A 383 -11.26 9.86 -18.36
C TYR A 383 -10.07 9.12 -17.77
N ARG A 384 -10.29 7.87 -17.35
CA ARG A 384 -9.30 7.11 -16.58
C ARG A 384 -7.92 7.05 -17.23
N ALA A 385 -7.85 6.88 -18.55
CA ALA A 385 -6.58 6.86 -19.28
C ALA A 385 -5.89 8.24 -19.38
N ASN A 386 -6.64 9.33 -19.23
CA ASN A 386 -6.17 10.71 -19.32
C ASN A 386 -5.72 11.27 -17.95
N ILE A 387 -6.11 10.63 -16.83
CA ILE A 387 -5.77 11.08 -15.46
C ILE A 387 -4.26 11.31 -15.25
N PRO A 388 -3.34 10.39 -15.64
CA PRO A 388 -1.91 10.63 -15.45
C PRO A 388 -1.42 11.89 -16.17
N LYS A 389 -1.93 12.15 -17.38
CA LYS A 389 -1.61 13.38 -18.11
C LYS A 389 -2.20 14.61 -17.40
N LEU A 390 -3.45 14.52 -16.95
CA LEU A 390 -4.11 15.60 -16.22
C LEU A 390 -3.32 16.04 -14.98
N CYS A 391 -2.90 15.09 -14.15
CA CYS A 391 -2.06 15.37 -12.97
C CYS A 391 -0.66 15.85 -13.39
N GLY A 392 -0.09 15.22 -14.42
CA GLY A 392 1.24 15.50 -14.95
C GLY A 392 1.41 16.90 -15.55
N ASP A 393 0.35 17.50 -16.10
CA ASP A 393 0.40 18.85 -16.66
C ASP A 393 0.81 19.90 -15.60
N CYS A 394 0.50 19.66 -14.33
CA CYS A 394 0.93 20.46 -13.18
C CYS A 394 2.11 19.84 -12.43
N HIS A 395 1.99 18.59 -11.98
CA HIS A 395 2.99 17.93 -11.12
C HIS A 395 4.24 17.44 -11.86
N GLY A 396 4.21 17.38 -13.20
CA GLY A 396 5.35 16.92 -14.00
C GLY A 396 6.41 18.00 -14.29
N LYS A 397 6.14 19.26 -13.91
CA LYS A 397 7.03 20.43 -14.13
C LYS A 397 7.46 21.13 -12.83
N LEU A 398 6.80 20.85 -11.72
CA LEU A 398 7.08 21.46 -10.42
C LEU A 398 8.09 20.60 -9.65
N ALA A 399 9.13 21.23 -9.10
CA ALA A 399 9.97 20.58 -8.10
C ALA A 399 9.12 20.29 -6.85
N ALA A 400 9.30 19.11 -6.26
CA ALA A 400 8.70 18.80 -4.96
C ALA A 400 9.09 19.87 -3.91
N PRO A 401 8.25 20.11 -2.87
CA PRO A 401 8.60 21.03 -1.79
C PRO A 401 10.00 20.74 -1.21
N ASP A 402 10.71 21.80 -0.83
CA ASP A 402 12.15 21.89 -0.49
C ASP A 402 12.71 20.92 0.59
N THR A 403 11.97 19.91 1.04
CA THR A 403 12.40 18.90 2.01
C THR A 403 12.94 17.61 1.38
N LEU A 404 12.78 17.40 0.06
CA LEU A 404 13.30 16.22 -0.64
C LEU A 404 14.44 16.60 -1.59
N LYS A 405 15.67 16.60 -1.08
CA LYS A 405 16.88 16.60 -1.90
C LYS A 405 17.01 15.26 -2.63
N ILE A 406 16.33 15.12 -3.76
CA ILE A 406 16.67 14.12 -4.77
C ILE A 406 16.74 14.85 -6.11
N GLU A 407 17.96 14.94 -6.64
CA GLU A 407 18.22 15.32 -8.01
C GLU A 407 17.66 14.23 -8.95
N GLN A 408 16.38 14.27 -9.35
CA GLN A 408 15.90 13.67 -10.61
C GLN A 408 14.40 13.88 -10.87
N GLU A 409 14.13 14.19 -12.15
CA GLU A 409 12.98 13.85 -13.02
C GLU A 409 11.56 13.70 -12.43
N SER A 410 10.64 14.43 -13.05
CA SER A 410 9.18 14.37 -12.95
C SER A 410 8.58 13.04 -12.45
N ILE A 411 7.76 13.10 -11.40
CA ILE A 411 6.98 11.96 -10.83
C ILE A 411 6.16 11.22 -11.90
N LEU A 412 5.77 11.90 -12.97
CA LEU A 412 5.06 11.30 -14.10
C LEU A 412 5.92 10.30 -14.87
N VAL A 413 7.23 10.57 -15.00
CA VAL A 413 8.20 9.68 -15.66
C VAL A 413 8.28 8.38 -14.88
N ASP A 414 8.42 8.46 -13.56
CA ASP A 414 8.43 7.31 -12.66
C ASP A 414 7.17 6.47 -12.83
N TYR A 415 5.98 7.07 -12.65
CA TYR A 415 4.71 6.35 -12.82
C TYR A 415 4.61 5.70 -14.20
N SER A 416 4.98 6.42 -15.27
CA SER A 416 4.91 5.90 -16.63
C SER A 416 5.81 4.68 -16.85
N SER A 417 6.91 4.57 -16.11
CA SER A 417 7.85 3.43 -16.14
C SER A 417 7.38 2.24 -15.30
N SER A 418 6.50 2.46 -14.32
CA SER A 418 5.96 1.42 -13.44
C SER A 418 5.07 0.40 -14.19
N VAL A 419 4.84 -0.77 -13.61
CA VAL A 419 3.92 -1.78 -14.19
C VAL A 419 2.50 -1.25 -14.36
N HIS A 420 2.05 -0.35 -13.48
CA HIS A 420 0.73 0.30 -13.60
C HIS A 420 0.70 1.25 -14.81
N GLY A 421 1.70 2.14 -14.93
CA GLY A 421 1.79 3.07 -16.05
C GLY A 421 2.01 2.37 -17.39
N GLN A 422 2.85 1.33 -17.44
CA GLN A 422 3.05 0.50 -18.63
C GLN A 422 1.77 -0.26 -19.02
N GLY A 423 1.03 -0.78 -18.02
CA GLY A 423 -0.27 -1.42 -18.22
C GLY A 423 -1.29 -0.48 -18.86
N LEU A 424 -1.39 0.75 -18.36
CA LEU A 424 -2.31 1.76 -18.89
C LEU A 424 -1.86 2.29 -20.26
N ILE A 425 -0.63 2.79 -20.36
CA ILE A 425 -0.14 3.58 -21.50
C ILE A 425 0.24 2.68 -22.68
N LYS A 426 0.97 1.57 -22.44
CA LYS A 426 1.44 0.70 -23.52
C LYS A 426 0.46 -0.42 -23.86
N LYS A 427 -0.24 -0.96 -22.87
CA LYS A 427 -1.16 -2.09 -23.06
C LYS A 427 -2.64 -1.68 -23.14
N GLY A 428 -2.98 -0.41 -22.86
CA GLY A 428 -4.36 0.09 -22.92
C GLY A 428 -5.27 -0.49 -21.83
N LEU A 429 -4.71 -1.02 -20.73
CA LEU A 429 -5.49 -1.69 -19.68
C LEU A 429 -6.06 -0.66 -18.71
N LEU A 430 -7.33 -0.29 -18.90
CA LEU A 430 -8.06 0.61 -18.00
C LEU A 430 -8.08 0.14 -16.53
N PRO A 431 -8.10 -1.16 -16.17
CA PRO A 431 -8.03 -1.59 -14.76
C PRO A 431 -6.69 -1.29 -14.07
N SER A 432 -5.67 -0.83 -14.80
CA SER A 432 -4.39 -0.42 -14.20
C SER A 432 -4.61 0.73 -13.21
N ALA A 433 -3.88 0.72 -12.10
CA ALA A 433 -3.99 1.76 -11.09
C ALA A 433 -3.50 3.12 -11.63
N VAL A 434 -4.24 4.18 -11.36
CA VAL A 434 -3.93 5.58 -11.70
C VAL A 434 -3.79 6.42 -10.43
N CYS A 435 -3.32 7.66 -10.56
CA CYS A 435 -3.05 8.57 -9.44
C CYS A 435 -4.22 8.63 -8.43
N THR A 436 -5.45 8.72 -8.92
CA THR A 436 -6.66 8.84 -8.09
C THR A 436 -7.04 7.59 -7.32
N ASP A 437 -6.56 6.41 -7.74
CA ASP A 437 -6.81 5.16 -6.99
C ASP A 437 -5.99 5.11 -5.69
N CYS A 438 -4.87 5.85 -5.64
CA CYS A 438 -4.02 5.95 -4.45
C CYS A 438 -4.26 7.25 -3.69
N HIS A 439 -4.44 8.38 -4.38
CA HIS A 439 -4.50 9.73 -3.77
C HIS A 439 -5.92 10.29 -3.58
N SER A 440 -6.97 9.54 -3.91
CA SER A 440 -8.35 10.04 -4.01
C SER A 440 -8.55 11.00 -5.20
N THR A 441 -9.81 11.24 -5.58
CA THR A 441 -10.18 12.10 -6.72
C THR A 441 -10.38 13.56 -6.32
N HIS A 442 -11.08 13.78 -5.20
CA HIS A 442 -11.48 15.10 -4.72
C HIS A 442 -11.01 15.38 -3.29
N TYR A 443 -10.59 14.35 -2.55
CA TYR A 443 -10.12 14.45 -1.16
C TYR A 443 -8.62 14.13 -1.06
N ILE A 444 -7.82 14.82 -1.87
CA ILE A 444 -6.36 14.59 -1.97
C ILE A 444 -5.68 15.22 -0.75
N LEU A 445 -5.14 14.38 0.12
CA LEU A 445 -4.46 14.79 1.36
C LEU A 445 -2.98 14.45 1.33
N ASN A 446 -2.18 15.23 2.08
CA ASN A 446 -0.78 14.90 2.33
C ASN A 446 -0.69 13.55 3.08
N HIS A 447 0.31 12.72 2.74
CA HIS A 447 0.57 11.43 3.38
C HIS A 447 0.87 11.52 4.89
N GLU A 448 1.20 12.70 5.42
CA GLU A 448 1.39 12.95 6.86
C GLU A 448 0.07 13.06 7.64
N VAL A 449 -1.06 13.20 6.94
CA VAL A 449 -2.38 13.37 7.56
C VAL A 449 -3.03 12.00 7.72
N ASP A 450 -3.50 11.68 8.93
CA ASP A 450 -4.09 10.38 9.28
C ASP A 450 -5.24 9.95 8.37
N GLN A 451 -6.05 10.89 7.87
CA GLN A 451 -7.17 10.62 6.97
C GLN A 451 -6.73 10.34 5.52
N SER A 452 -5.46 10.55 5.17
CA SER A 452 -4.96 10.34 3.82
C SER A 452 -4.95 8.85 3.47
N SER A 453 -5.41 8.52 2.26
CA SER A 453 -5.33 7.17 1.71
C SER A 453 -3.88 6.71 1.52
N THR A 454 -2.93 7.65 1.38
CA THR A 454 -1.50 7.34 1.29
C THR A 454 -0.78 7.46 2.64
N HIS A 455 -1.49 7.64 3.75
CA HIS A 455 -0.88 7.60 5.08
C HIS A 455 -0.29 6.20 5.34
N PRO A 456 0.89 6.06 5.97
CA PRO A 456 1.53 4.76 6.19
C PRO A 456 0.65 3.71 6.87
N GLU A 457 -0.28 4.11 7.74
CA GLU A 457 -1.22 3.16 8.39
C GLU A 457 -2.37 2.71 7.48
N ASN A 458 -2.73 3.52 6.48
CA ASN A 458 -3.83 3.28 5.55
C ASN A 458 -3.34 2.66 4.24
N LEU A 459 -2.06 2.83 3.90
CA LEU A 459 -1.48 2.42 2.63
C LEU A 459 -1.73 0.94 2.29
N PRO A 460 -1.58 -0.03 3.23
CA PRO A 460 -1.92 -1.42 2.94
C PRO A 460 -3.39 -1.60 2.51
N ALA A 461 -4.33 -0.88 3.13
CA ALA A 461 -5.74 -0.93 2.77
C ALA A 461 -6.01 -0.28 1.41
N THR A 462 -5.31 0.80 1.08
CA THR A 462 -5.36 1.45 -0.24
C THR A 462 -4.91 0.48 -1.34
N CYS A 463 -3.78 -0.20 -1.15
CA CYS A 463 -3.32 -1.25 -2.05
C CYS A 463 -4.32 -2.42 -2.13
N ALA A 464 -4.97 -2.76 -1.01
CA ALA A 464 -5.93 -3.87 -0.93
C ALA A 464 -7.20 -3.68 -1.78
N THR A 465 -7.49 -2.46 -2.21
CA THR A 465 -8.58 -2.16 -3.16
C THR A 465 -8.45 -3.01 -4.42
N CYS A 466 -7.21 -3.23 -4.89
CA CYS A 466 -6.90 -4.08 -6.04
C CYS A 466 -6.15 -5.37 -5.64
N HIS A 467 -5.28 -5.32 -4.62
CA HIS A 467 -4.41 -6.42 -4.21
C HIS A 467 -4.90 -7.14 -2.94
N ARG A 468 -6.21 -7.39 -2.82
CA ARG A 468 -6.82 -7.98 -1.62
C ARG A 468 -6.17 -9.30 -1.18
N GLY A 469 -5.78 -10.17 -2.12
CA GLY A 469 -5.11 -11.43 -1.81
C GLY A 469 -3.78 -11.24 -1.09
N ILE A 470 -2.93 -10.34 -1.59
CA ILE A 470 -1.64 -10.02 -0.98
C ILE A 470 -1.83 -9.32 0.37
N TYR A 471 -2.81 -8.42 0.47
CA TYR A 471 -3.15 -7.78 1.74
C TYR A 471 -3.50 -8.82 2.81
N ASN A 472 -4.29 -9.84 2.48
CA ASN A 472 -4.66 -10.90 3.43
C ASN A 472 -3.45 -11.71 3.92
N GLU A 473 -2.41 -11.89 3.10
CA GLU A 473 -1.15 -12.49 3.52
C GLU A 473 -0.32 -11.53 4.40
N PHE A 474 -0.25 -10.25 4.01
CA PHE A 474 0.52 -9.23 4.71
C PHE A 474 -0.01 -8.93 6.11
N VAL A 475 -1.32 -8.94 6.32
CA VAL A 475 -1.90 -8.73 7.66
C VAL A 475 -1.60 -9.87 8.64
N ASP A 476 -1.17 -11.03 8.16
CA ASP A 476 -0.72 -12.14 9.00
C ASP A 476 0.80 -12.06 9.27
N SER A 477 1.51 -11.18 8.57
CA SER A 477 2.93 -10.94 8.75
C SER A 477 3.23 -10.21 10.06
N ILE A 478 4.42 -10.46 10.59
CA ILE A 478 4.98 -9.71 11.73
C ILE A 478 5.33 -8.27 11.36
N HIS A 479 5.40 -7.96 10.06
CA HIS A 479 5.71 -6.63 9.54
C HIS A 479 4.48 -5.73 9.38
N ARG A 480 3.27 -6.18 9.72
CA ARG A 480 2.08 -5.34 9.59
C ARG A 480 2.16 -4.12 10.54
N PRO A 481 2.06 -2.88 10.05
CA PRO A 481 2.08 -1.72 10.94
C PRO A 481 0.77 -1.57 11.73
N SER A 482 -0.38 -1.74 11.07
CA SER A 482 -1.69 -1.52 11.68
C SER A 482 -1.95 -2.52 12.82
N GLY A 483 -2.20 -1.98 14.03
CA GLY A 483 -2.49 -2.79 15.22
C GLY A 483 -1.27 -3.48 15.85
N SER A 484 -0.04 -3.11 15.45
CA SER A 484 1.17 -3.54 16.15
C SER A 484 1.32 -2.84 17.50
N LYS A 485 1.83 -3.55 18.51
CA LYS A 485 2.17 -2.99 19.83
C LYS A 485 3.64 -2.56 19.95
N THR A 486 4.39 -2.61 18.85
CA THR A 486 5.81 -2.27 18.83
C THR A 486 6.01 -0.77 18.77
N ALA A 487 6.99 -0.25 19.52
CA ALA A 487 7.43 1.14 19.40
C ALA A 487 8.27 1.38 18.13
N GLU A 488 8.75 0.31 17.49
CA GLU A 488 9.56 0.37 16.27
C GLU A 488 8.69 0.60 15.03
N LYS A 489 9.19 1.44 14.12
CA LYS A 489 8.56 1.69 12.81
C LYS A 489 8.65 0.42 11.96
N LEU A 490 7.49 -0.15 11.64
CA LEU A 490 7.41 -1.34 10.80
C LEU A 490 7.37 -0.97 9.31
N PRO A 491 7.92 -1.82 8.42
CA PRO A 491 7.90 -1.56 6.99
C PRO A 491 6.49 -1.74 6.41
N ASN A 492 6.21 -0.98 5.36
CA ASN A 492 4.98 -0.98 4.59
C ASN A 492 5.21 -1.48 3.16
N CYS A 493 4.11 -1.58 2.40
CA CYS A 493 4.15 -1.91 0.98
C CYS A 493 5.18 -1.06 0.21
N GLU A 494 5.26 0.25 0.50
CA GLU A 494 6.16 1.18 -0.19
C GLU A 494 7.64 1.01 0.15
N ASP A 495 7.96 0.54 1.35
CA ASP A 495 9.34 0.32 1.78
C ASP A 495 9.99 -0.86 1.02
N CYS A 496 9.16 -1.77 0.52
CA CYS A 496 9.58 -2.91 -0.30
C CYS A 496 9.28 -2.71 -1.80
N HIS A 497 8.25 -1.94 -2.15
CA HIS A 497 7.86 -1.65 -3.52
C HIS A 497 7.59 -0.16 -3.71
N SER A 498 8.45 0.56 -4.44
CA SER A 498 8.17 1.97 -4.76
C SER A 498 6.80 2.13 -5.41
N ALA A 499 5.93 2.94 -4.81
CA ALA A 499 4.56 3.16 -5.30
C ALA A 499 4.53 3.75 -6.72
N HIS A 500 5.50 4.60 -7.06
CA HIS A 500 5.61 5.24 -8.37
C HIS A 500 6.53 4.52 -9.34
N GLN A 501 7.39 3.60 -8.88
CA GLN A 501 8.31 2.84 -9.74
C GLN A 501 8.11 1.32 -9.58
N ILE A 502 6.89 0.86 -9.27
CA ILE A 502 6.63 -0.55 -9.01
C ILE A 502 7.01 -1.40 -10.25
N LYS A 503 7.91 -2.36 -10.04
CA LYS A 503 8.50 -3.21 -11.09
C LYS A 503 7.82 -4.58 -11.13
N GLU A 504 8.00 -5.28 -12.24
CA GLU A 504 7.50 -6.65 -12.41
C GLU A 504 8.36 -7.65 -11.63
N ILE A 505 7.70 -8.54 -10.86
CA ILE A 505 8.34 -9.47 -9.91
C ILE A 505 9.30 -10.50 -10.55
N GLN A 506 9.21 -10.72 -11.87
CA GLN A 506 10.01 -11.70 -12.59
C GLN A 506 11.26 -11.11 -13.26
N GLN A 507 11.42 -9.78 -13.21
CA GLN A 507 12.59 -9.14 -13.79
C GLN A 507 13.82 -9.33 -12.89
N ASP A 508 14.95 -9.66 -13.53
CA ASP A 508 16.23 -9.90 -12.86
C ASP A 508 16.64 -8.76 -11.91
N GLN A 509 16.25 -7.52 -12.24
CA GLN A 509 16.49 -6.33 -11.41
C GLN A 509 15.72 -6.38 -10.08
N PHE A 510 14.42 -6.68 -10.10
CA PHE A 510 13.62 -6.78 -8.86
C PHE A 510 14.17 -7.89 -7.96
N MET A 511 14.52 -9.03 -8.54
CA MET A 511 15.11 -10.15 -7.81
C MET A 511 16.49 -9.82 -7.20
N ALA A 512 17.23 -8.88 -7.78
CA ALA A 512 18.50 -8.38 -7.24
C ALA A 512 18.33 -7.35 -6.11
N GLU A 513 17.13 -6.78 -5.95
CA GLU A 513 16.82 -5.77 -4.93
C GLU A 513 16.28 -6.39 -3.63
N VAL A 514 15.65 -7.57 -3.66
CA VAL A 514 14.99 -8.20 -2.48
C VAL A 514 15.91 -8.30 -1.27
N THR A 515 17.16 -8.73 -1.45
CA THR A 515 18.11 -8.86 -0.32
C THR A 515 18.46 -7.49 0.26
N HIS A 516 18.55 -6.46 -0.58
CA HIS A 516 18.80 -5.08 -0.15
C HIS A 516 17.59 -4.48 0.57
N GLN A 517 16.37 -4.77 0.11
CA GLN A 517 15.12 -4.32 0.74
C GLN A 517 14.99 -4.84 2.17
N CYS A 518 15.24 -6.14 2.40
CA CYS A 518 15.29 -6.66 3.75
C CYS A 518 16.47 -6.08 4.55
N GLY A 519 17.63 -5.89 3.90
CA GLY A 519 18.86 -5.39 4.52
C GLY A 519 18.83 -3.93 4.96
N SER A 520 17.94 -3.10 4.41
CA SER A 520 17.78 -1.69 4.83
C SER A 520 17.33 -1.58 6.30
N CYS A 521 16.56 -2.56 6.77
CA CYS A 521 16.12 -2.68 8.17
C CYS A 521 16.91 -3.77 8.93
N HIS A 522 17.34 -4.83 8.25
CA HIS A 522 18.05 -5.97 8.85
C HIS A 522 19.53 -6.05 8.39
N ALA A 523 20.29 -4.99 8.62
CA ALA A 523 21.68 -4.88 8.16
C ALA A 523 22.57 -6.07 8.59
N ASP A 524 22.60 -6.39 9.88
CA ASP A 524 23.44 -7.48 10.43
C ASP A 524 23.06 -8.86 9.85
N LEU A 525 21.77 -9.10 9.62
CA LEU A 525 21.30 -10.36 9.04
C LEU A 525 21.64 -10.45 7.55
N SER A 526 21.58 -9.33 6.84
CA SER A 526 21.98 -9.24 5.43
C SER A 526 23.48 -9.51 5.27
N GLU A 527 24.31 -8.93 6.13
CA GLU A 527 25.76 -9.15 6.15
C GLU A 527 26.12 -10.61 6.43
N THR A 528 25.51 -11.23 7.43
CA THR A 528 25.75 -12.66 7.70
C THR A 528 25.22 -13.57 6.59
N TYR A 529 24.12 -13.19 5.93
CA TYR A 529 23.58 -13.93 4.78
C TYR A 529 24.52 -13.86 3.57
N THR A 530 25.08 -12.69 3.24
CA THR A 530 25.99 -12.53 2.09
C THR A 530 27.27 -13.35 2.24
N GLU A 531 27.63 -13.74 3.47
CA GLU A 531 28.74 -14.66 3.74
C GLU A 531 28.44 -16.14 3.51
N THR A 532 27.16 -16.51 3.39
CA THR A 532 26.75 -17.89 3.07
C THR A 532 26.97 -18.24 1.60
N ILE A 533 26.89 -19.53 1.23
CA ILE A 533 26.94 -19.95 -0.18
C ILE A 533 25.80 -19.33 -1.00
N HIS A 534 24.59 -19.22 -0.43
CA HIS A 534 23.46 -18.60 -1.12
C HIS A 534 23.72 -17.11 -1.37
N GLY A 535 24.14 -16.38 -0.35
CA GLY A 535 24.50 -14.97 -0.45
C GLY A 535 25.65 -14.71 -1.42
N LYS A 536 26.75 -15.47 -1.32
CA LYS A 536 27.90 -15.35 -2.24
C LYS A 536 27.52 -15.61 -3.69
N ALA A 537 26.69 -16.62 -3.95
CA ALA A 537 26.19 -16.91 -5.29
C ALA A 537 25.27 -15.78 -5.81
N TYR A 538 24.39 -15.27 -4.95
CA TYR A 538 23.51 -14.15 -5.25
C TYR A 538 24.29 -12.87 -5.60
N THR A 539 25.29 -12.51 -4.79
CA THR A 539 26.18 -11.35 -5.02
C THR A 539 26.95 -11.42 -6.34
N LEU A 540 27.25 -12.64 -6.80
CA LEU A 540 27.87 -12.89 -8.12
C LEU A 540 26.84 -12.95 -9.27
N GLY A 541 25.59 -12.53 -9.05
CA GLY A 541 24.53 -12.46 -10.07
C GLY A 541 23.75 -13.75 -10.30
N TYR A 542 23.87 -14.76 -9.44
CA TYR A 542 23.08 -15.99 -9.57
C TYR A 542 21.73 -15.87 -8.85
N LEU A 543 20.75 -15.26 -9.52
CA LEU A 543 19.43 -14.93 -8.97
C LEU A 543 18.56 -16.14 -8.58
N LYS A 544 18.96 -17.35 -8.99
CA LYS A 544 18.34 -18.62 -8.56
C LYS A 544 18.82 -19.10 -7.20
N ALA A 545 19.84 -18.46 -6.61
CA ALA A 545 20.18 -18.69 -5.22
C ALA A 545 19.01 -18.28 -4.32
N ALA A 546 18.82 -19.00 -3.22
CA ALA A 546 17.76 -18.72 -2.26
C ALA A 546 18.02 -17.39 -1.54
N LYS A 547 17.06 -16.48 -1.60
CA LYS A 547 17.05 -15.14 -1.00
C LYS A 547 16.29 -15.15 0.34
N CYS A 548 16.24 -14.01 1.02
CA CYS A 548 15.48 -13.84 2.27
C CYS A 548 14.02 -14.32 2.13
N SER A 549 13.34 -13.88 1.07
CA SER A 549 11.93 -14.22 0.82
C SER A 549 11.68 -15.68 0.45
N ASP A 550 12.64 -16.36 -0.17
CA ASP A 550 12.52 -17.78 -0.55
C ASP A 550 12.46 -18.68 0.71
N CYS A 551 13.08 -18.23 1.81
CA CYS A 551 13.07 -18.92 3.10
C CYS A 551 11.95 -18.43 4.02
N HIS A 552 11.76 -17.10 4.16
CA HIS A 552 10.86 -16.51 5.15
C HIS A 552 9.42 -16.29 4.66
N GLY A 553 9.19 -16.25 3.36
CA GLY A 553 7.99 -15.67 2.76
C GLY A 553 8.25 -14.24 2.27
N ALA A 554 7.45 -13.77 1.31
CA ALA A 554 7.55 -12.40 0.79
C ALA A 554 6.58 -11.46 1.51
N HIS A 555 5.30 -11.86 1.58
CA HIS A 555 4.25 -11.08 2.23
C HIS A 555 3.75 -11.72 3.53
N ASP A 556 3.98 -13.02 3.75
CA ASP A 556 3.49 -13.77 4.93
C ASP A 556 4.62 -14.12 5.92
N ILE A 557 5.48 -13.14 6.22
CA ILE A 557 6.64 -13.34 7.09
C ILE A 557 6.16 -13.52 8.54
N ARG A 558 6.21 -14.76 9.04
CA ARG A 558 5.80 -15.12 10.41
C ARG A 558 6.99 -15.38 11.33
N LYS A 559 6.77 -15.21 12.64
CA LYS A 559 7.80 -15.53 13.67
C LYS A 559 8.22 -17.00 13.59
N VAL A 560 9.47 -17.30 13.97
CA VAL A 560 10.04 -18.67 13.84
C VAL A 560 9.32 -19.70 14.72
N ASP A 561 8.72 -19.27 15.82
CA ASP A 561 7.92 -20.09 16.74
C ASP A 561 6.47 -20.31 16.26
N ASP A 562 6.02 -19.56 15.26
CA ASP A 562 4.72 -19.77 14.63
C ASP A 562 4.71 -21.11 13.88
N PRO A 563 3.74 -22.01 14.15
CA PRO A 563 3.60 -23.28 13.43
C PRO A 563 3.51 -23.16 11.91
N ASP A 564 2.99 -22.02 11.42
CA ASP A 564 2.79 -21.74 10.01
C ASP A 564 3.96 -21.02 9.34
N SER A 565 4.97 -20.61 10.09
CA SER A 565 6.19 -20.00 9.53
C SER A 565 6.93 -20.96 8.61
N HIS A 566 7.36 -20.45 7.45
CA HIS A 566 8.17 -21.17 6.48
C HIS A 566 9.49 -21.68 7.04
N VAL A 567 10.08 -20.96 8.00
CA VAL A 567 11.31 -21.35 8.71
C VAL A 567 11.01 -22.01 10.07
N GLY A 568 9.72 -22.17 10.41
CA GLY A 568 9.29 -22.79 11.64
C GLY A 568 9.56 -24.29 11.67
N PHE A 569 9.53 -24.87 12.88
CA PHE A 569 9.90 -26.26 13.11
C PHE A 569 9.17 -27.24 12.19
N LYS A 570 7.88 -27.02 11.87
CA LYS A 570 7.08 -27.95 11.05
C LYS A 570 7.36 -27.84 9.54
N LYS A 571 7.65 -26.63 9.02
CA LYS A 571 7.72 -26.37 7.57
C LYS A 571 9.14 -26.22 7.02
N VAL A 572 10.15 -25.95 7.86
CA VAL A 572 11.53 -25.67 7.41
C VAL A 572 12.11 -26.75 6.48
N VAL A 573 11.79 -28.03 6.69
CA VAL A 573 12.23 -29.12 5.80
C VAL A 573 11.62 -28.96 4.41
N GLN A 574 10.31 -28.70 4.32
CA GLN A 574 9.61 -28.49 3.05
C GLN A 574 10.11 -27.23 2.34
N THR A 575 10.43 -26.18 3.10
CA THR A 575 11.03 -24.94 2.57
C THR A 575 12.38 -25.22 1.92
N CYS A 576 13.27 -25.96 2.58
CA CYS A 576 14.53 -26.39 1.97
C CYS A 576 14.30 -27.30 0.75
N GLN A 577 13.30 -28.18 0.79
CA GLN A 577 12.98 -29.13 -0.29
C GLN A 577 12.54 -28.48 -1.60
N LYS A 578 12.12 -27.20 -1.59
CA LYS A 578 11.86 -26.43 -2.82
C LYS A 578 13.09 -26.38 -3.74
N CYS A 579 14.30 -26.40 -3.16
CA CYS A 579 15.56 -26.38 -3.92
C CYS A 579 16.47 -27.60 -3.65
N HIS A 580 16.29 -28.27 -2.51
CA HIS A 580 17.07 -29.44 -2.06
C HIS A 580 16.15 -30.66 -1.85
N PRO A 581 15.78 -31.41 -2.90
CA PRO A 581 14.75 -32.45 -2.84
C PRO A 581 14.97 -33.51 -1.75
N ASP A 582 16.22 -33.86 -1.44
CA ASP A 582 16.58 -34.85 -0.41
C ASP A 582 16.91 -34.20 0.96
N ALA A 583 16.57 -32.93 1.14
CA ALA A 583 16.73 -32.25 2.42
C ALA A 583 15.94 -32.97 3.52
N ASN A 584 16.59 -33.14 4.67
CA ASN A 584 16.07 -33.83 5.83
C ASN A 584 16.17 -32.95 7.08
N ARG A 585 15.67 -33.43 8.22
CA ARG A 585 15.66 -32.64 9.45
C ARG A 585 17.05 -32.16 9.89
N ARG A 586 18.07 -33.01 9.79
CA ARG A 586 19.44 -32.65 10.19
C ARG A 586 20.04 -31.62 9.23
N PHE A 587 19.71 -31.70 7.94
CA PHE A 587 20.09 -30.71 6.94
C PHE A 587 19.62 -29.30 7.30
N THR A 588 18.38 -29.16 7.79
CA THR A 588 17.84 -27.87 8.25
C THR A 588 18.55 -27.28 9.48
N GLY A 589 19.46 -28.04 10.11
CA GLY A 589 20.36 -27.53 11.13
C GLY A 589 21.54 -26.71 10.59
N TYR A 590 21.62 -26.51 9.27
CA TYR A 590 22.53 -25.54 8.65
C TYR A 590 22.17 -24.13 9.13
N LEU A 591 23.17 -23.39 9.59
CA LEU A 591 22.97 -22.07 10.18
C LEU A 591 23.13 -20.98 9.11
N THR A 592 22.02 -20.42 8.63
CA THR A 592 21.98 -19.46 7.51
C THR A 592 22.37 -18.02 7.88
N HIS A 593 22.32 -17.66 9.17
CA HIS A 593 22.70 -16.33 9.68
C HIS A 593 23.82 -16.42 10.73
N ALA A 594 24.57 -17.53 10.74
CA ALA A 594 25.64 -17.69 11.72
C ALA A 594 26.89 -16.93 11.31
N THR A 595 27.53 -16.33 12.31
CA THR A 595 28.82 -15.65 12.17
C THR A 595 29.84 -16.28 13.11
N HIS A 596 31.11 -16.18 12.73
CA HIS A 596 32.23 -16.60 13.57
C HIS A 596 32.70 -15.48 14.53
N HIS A 597 32.09 -14.29 14.49
CA HIS A 597 32.40 -13.19 15.41
C HIS A 597 31.71 -13.32 16.78
N ASP A 598 30.58 -14.02 16.86
CA ASP A 598 29.84 -14.22 18.11
C ASP A 598 30.23 -15.54 18.79
N LYS A 599 31.17 -15.45 19.74
CA LYS A 599 31.64 -16.59 20.53
C LYS A 599 30.55 -17.19 21.42
N GLN A 600 29.60 -16.39 21.91
CA GLN A 600 28.59 -16.88 22.84
C GLN A 600 27.53 -17.71 22.11
N LYS A 601 27.08 -17.22 20.95
CA LYS A 601 26.04 -17.88 20.14
C LYS A 601 26.59 -18.99 19.25
N TYR A 602 27.81 -18.84 18.72
CA TYR A 602 28.41 -19.79 17.77
C TYR A 602 29.85 -20.20 18.15
N PRO A 603 30.07 -20.80 19.34
CA PRO A 603 31.42 -21.09 19.85
C PRO A 603 32.24 -21.98 18.91
N ILE A 604 31.62 -23.00 18.30
CA ILE A 604 32.32 -23.95 17.42
C ILE A 604 32.84 -23.24 16.15
N LEU A 605 32.04 -22.33 15.56
CA LEU A 605 32.45 -21.58 14.38
C LEU A 605 33.56 -20.59 14.71
N TYR A 606 33.45 -19.89 15.85
CA TYR A 606 34.47 -18.99 16.36
C TYR A 606 35.83 -19.69 16.50
N PHE A 607 35.88 -20.83 17.20
CA PHE A 607 37.14 -21.55 17.43
C PHE A 607 37.69 -22.18 16.16
N THR A 608 36.83 -22.67 15.26
CA THR A 608 37.26 -23.24 13.97
C THR A 608 37.92 -22.17 13.11
N PHE A 609 37.28 -21.00 12.98
CA PHE A 609 37.81 -19.88 12.21
C PHE A 609 39.18 -19.44 12.75
N TRP A 610 39.28 -19.14 14.04
CA TRP A 610 40.55 -18.70 14.63
C TRP A 610 41.65 -19.75 14.57
N ALA A 611 41.32 -21.04 14.67
CA ALA A 611 42.30 -22.11 14.47
C ALA A 611 42.85 -22.13 13.04
N MET A 612 41.98 -21.97 12.03
CA MET A 612 42.40 -21.88 10.62
C MET A 612 43.19 -20.59 10.33
N THR A 613 42.75 -19.45 10.88
CA THR A 613 43.47 -18.17 10.75
C THR A 613 44.85 -18.26 11.39
N TYR A 614 44.97 -18.82 12.60
CA TYR A 614 46.27 -19.02 13.25
C TYR A 614 47.18 -19.92 12.43
N LEU A 615 46.65 -21.03 11.90
CA LEU A 615 47.40 -21.93 11.01
C LEU A 615 47.93 -21.17 9.79
N LEU A 616 47.09 -20.36 9.15
CA LEU A 616 47.46 -19.54 8.00
C LEU A 616 48.60 -18.57 8.34
N ILE A 617 48.44 -17.76 9.39
CA ILE A 617 49.44 -16.77 9.82
C ILE A 617 50.74 -17.47 10.20
N ALA A 618 50.68 -18.58 10.94
CA ALA A 618 51.87 -19.32 11.36
C ALA A 618 52.64 -19.88 10.17
N VAL A 619 51.96 -20.47 9.18
CA VAL A 619 52.59 -21.02 7.98
C VAL A 619 53.21 -19.91 7.14
N PHE A 620 52.47 -18.84 6.81
CA PHE A 620 53.04 -17.74 6.01
C PHE A 620 54.14 -16.98 6.74
N GLY A 621 54.02 -16.77 8.05
CA GLY A 621 55.05 -16.13 8.85
C GLY A 621 56.35 -16.94 8.86
N PHE A 622 56.26 -18.24 9.12
CA PHE A 622 57.43 -19.13 9.14
C PHE A 622 58.08 -19.25 7.76
N PHE A 623 57.30 -19.58 6.72
CA PHE A 623 57.86 -19.79 5.37
C PHE A 623 58.21 -18.49 4.66
N GLY A 624 57.50 -17.40 4.92
CA GLY A 624 57.87 -16.08 4.44
C GLY A 624 59.23 -15.63 4.98
N LEU A 625 59.44 -15.76 6.31
CA LEU A 625 60.74 -15.48 6.92
C LEU A 625 61.84 -16.41 6.38
N HIS A 626 61.55 -17.70 6.24
CA HIS A 626 62.47 -18.67 5.65
C HIS A 626 62.91 -18.28 4.22
N THR A 627 61.96 -17.92 3.36
CA THR A 627 62.20 -17.44 2.00
C THR A 627 63.02 -16.16 1.97
N LEU A 628 62.71 -15.19 2.84
CA LEU A 628 63.46 -13.93 2.97
C LEU A 628 64.91 -14.16 3.39
N LEU A 629 65.14 -15.05 4.36
CA LEU A 629 66.49 -15.40 4.82
C LEU A 629 67.31 -16.15 3.76
N TRP A 630 66.66 -16.90 2.86
CA TRP A 630 67.34 -17.57 1.75
C TRP A 630 67.76 -16.58 0.64
N MET A 631 67.02 -15.48 0.47
CA MET A 631 67.18 -14.56 -0.68
C MET A 631 68.60 -13.99 -0.89
N PRO A 632 69.35 -13.52 0.13
CA PRO A 632 70.71 -13.00 -0.06
C PRO A 632 71.67 -14.04 -0.66
N ARG A 633 71.54 -15.30 -0.22
CA ARG A 633 72.37 -16.41 -0.71
C ARG A 633 72.04 -16.78 -2.15
N SER A 634 70.77 -16.73 -2.50
CA SER A 634 70.28 -16.95 -3.87
C SER A 634 70.84 -15.88 -4.84
N PHE A 635 70.83 -14.58 -4.46
CA PHE A 635 71.46 -13.53 -5.27
C PHE A 635 72.98 -13.71 -5.43
N LYS A 636 73.68 -14.12 -4.37
CA LYS A 636 75.11 -14.44 -4.45
C LYS A 636 75.36 -15.58 -5.46
N TYR A 637 74.54 -16.63 -5.40
CA TYR A 637 74.64 -17.77 -6.30
C TYR A 637 74.35 -17.41 -7.77
N LEU A 638 73.38 -16.52 -8.01
CA LEU A 638 73.14 -15.97 -9.35
C LEU A 638 74.37 -15.24 -9.90
N LYS A 639 75.04 -14.41 -9.10
CA LYS A 639 76.29 -13.73 -9.49
C LYS A 639 77.39 -14.73 -9.86
N GLU A 640 77.54 -15.80 -9.08
CA GLU A 640 78.50 -16.89 -9.37
C GLU A 640 78.15 -17.64 -10.67
N LYS A 641 76.86 -17.97 -10.87
CA LYS A 641 76.38 -18.68 -12.08
C LYS A 641 76.60 -17.85 -13.35
N ARG A 642 76.40 -16.52 -13.31
CA ARG A 642 76.68 -15.61 -14.43
C ARG A 642 78.17 -15.56 -14.80
N LYS A 643 79.07 -15.70 -13.82
CA LYS A 643 80.54 -15.71 -14.02
C LYS A 643 81.09 -16.98 -14.66
N HIS A 644 80.33 -18.07 -14.74
CA HIS A 644 80.82 -19.40 -15.17
C HIS A 644 80.13 -19.96 -16.44
N LYS A 645 79.64 -19.10 -17.35
CA LYS A 645 79.17 -19.55 -18.69
C LYS A 645 80.34 -20.10 -19.53
N ARG A 646 80.68 -21.38 -19.40
CA ARG A 646 81.50 -22.13 -20.37
C ARG A 646 80.71 -23.32 -20.93
N ILE A 647 80.75 -23.47 -22.24
CA ILE A 647 80.05 -24.48 -23.01
C ILE A 647 80.89 -25.77 -22.98
N HIS A 648 80.48 -26.74 -22.17
CA HIS A 648 80.94 -28.14 -22.28
C HIS A 648 79.76 -29.04 -22.65
N LYS A 649 80.06 -30.20 -23.25
CA LYS A 649 79.09 -31.22 -23.67
C LYS A 649 78.08 -31.49 -22.54
N LYS A 650 76.78 -31.30 -22.82
CA LYS A 650 75.72 -31.31 -21.81
C LYS A 650 75.27 -32.73 -21.51
N TYR A 651 75.91 -33.37 -20.52
CA TYR A 651 75.36 -34.61 -19.93
C TYR A 651 74.18 -34.27 -19.02
N TYR A 652 73.05 -34.98 -19.20
CA TYR A 652 71.87 -34.79 -18.36
C TYR A 652 71.59 -36.03 -17.51
N ILE A 653 70.96 -35.83 -16.36
CA ILE A 653 70.42 -36.90 -15.52
C ILE A 653 68.90 -36.85 -15.52
N GLN A 654 68.24 -38.00 -15.64
CA GLN A 654 66.79 -38.10 -15.53
C GLN A 654 66.35 -37.95 -14.06
N ARG A 655 65.63 -36.86 -13.77
CA ARG A 655 65.10 -36.56 -12.44
C ARG A 655 63.67 -37.02 -12.24
N PHE A 656 62.81 -36.83 -13.25
CA PHE A 656 61.39 -37.17 -13.20
C PHE A 656 60.99 -38.12 -14.33
N THR A 657 60.10 -39.06 -14.05
CA THR A 657 59.54 -39.99 -15.04
C THR A 657 58.44 -39.32 -15.87
N THR A 658 58.08 -39.89 -17.02
CA THR A 658 56.99 -39.36 -17.86
C THR A 658 55.65 -39.35 -17.12
N GLU A 659 55.36 -40.39 -16.34
CA GLU A 659 54.16 -40.49 -15.51
C GLU A 659 54.07 -39.32 -14.52
N GLN A 660 55.15 -39.05 -13.76
CA GLN A 660 55.21 -37.93 -12.81
C GLN A 660 55.01 -36.57 -13.47
N ARG A 661 55.55 -36.39 -14.68
CA ARG A 661 55.41 -35.15 -15.45
C ARG A 661 53.97 -34.94 -15.93
N ILE A 662 53.33 -35.99 -16.42
CA ILE A 662 51.93 -35.94 -16.84
C ILE A 662 51.02 -35.66 -15.65
N THR A 663 51.22 -36.36 -14.53
CA THR A 663 50.48 -36.11 -13.28
C THR A 663 50.64 -34.66 -12.84
N HIS A 664 51.85 -34.11 -12.90
CA HIS A 664 52.08 -32.70 -12.56
C HIS A 664 51.33 -31.72 -13.47
N ILE A 665 51.22 -32.01 -14.77
CA ILE A 665 50.40 -31.19 -15.69
C ILE A 665 48.93 -31.22 -15.27
N PHE A 666 48.39 -32.40 -14.94
CA PHE A 666 47.02 -32.50 -14.41
C PHE A 666 46.86 -31.76 -13.08
N VAL A 667 47.84 -31.83 -12.18
CA VAL A 667 47.85 -31.06 -10.93
C VAL A 667 47.79 -29.56 -11.22
N ILE A 668 48.65 -29.03 -12.10
CA ILE A 668 48.64 -27.60 -12.46
C ILE A 668 47.27 -27.19 -13.00
N LEU A 669 46.75 -27.91 -14.00
CA LEU A 669 45.51 -27.54 -14.69
C LEU A 669 44.31 -27.60 -13.75
N SER A 670 44.19 -28.66 -12.94
CA SER A 670 43.10 -28.81 -11.99
C SER A 670 43.20 -27.81 -10.84
N PHE A 671 44.40 -27.60 -10.28
CA PHE A 671 44.62 -26.67 -9.17
C PHE A 671 44.32 -25.22 -9.55
N VAL A 672 44.78 -24.77 -10.72
CA VAL A 672 44.51 -23.40 -11.19
C VAL A 672 43.02 -23.20 -11.44
N ALA A 673 42.34 -24.17 -12.04
CA ALA A 673 40.88 -24.11 -12.22
C ALA A 673 40.12 -24.08 -10.87
N LEU A 674 40.53 -24.90 -9.90
CA LEU A 674 39.99 -24.88 -8.53
C LEU A 674 40.25 -23.56 -7.82
N ALA A 675 41.46 -23.01 -7.95
CA ALA A 675 41.86 -21.73 -7.36
C ALA A 675 41.05 -20.57 -7.93
N LEU A 676 40.92 -20.47 -9.26
CA LEU A 676 40.15 -19.42 -9.91
C LEU A 676 38.67 -19.48 -9.51
N THR A 677 38.05 -20.66 -9.58
CA THR A 677 36.63 -20.83 -9.24
C THR A 677 36.35 -20.68 -7.74
N GLY A 678 37.27 -21.14 -6.88
CA GLY A 678 37.15 -21.04 -5.43
C GLY A 678 37.38 -19.62 -4.90
N MET A 679 38.43 -18.92 -5.37
CA MET A 679 38.71 -17.55 -4.94
C MET A 679 37.66 -16.57 -5.45
N MET A 680 37.10 -16.80 -6.64
CA MET A 680 35.93 -16.07 -7.14
C MET A 680 34.77 -16.14 -6.15
N LEU A 681 34.48 -17.32 -5.57
CA LEU A 681 33.41 -17.47 -4.60
C LEU A 681 33.78 -16.91 -3.22
N LYS A 682 35.03 -17.06 -2.77
CA LYS A 682 35.50 -16.54 -1.47
C LYS A 682 35.39 -15.02 -1.39
N PHE A 683 35.70 -14.32 -2.48
CA PHE A 683 35.70 -12.86 -2.57
C PHE A 683 34.54 -12.33 -3.43
N ALA A 684 33.36 -12.92 -3.27
CA ALA A 684 32.17 -12.64 -4.11
C ALA A 684 31.75 -11.16 -4.16
N ASN A 685 32.05 -10.40 -3.10
CA ASN A 685 31.79 -8.96 -3.01
C ASN A 685 32.75 -8.08 -3.85
N MET A 686 33.85 -8.65 -4.35
CA MET A 686 34.87 -7.88 -5.06
C MET A 686 34.53 -7.74 -6.56
N PRO A 687 34.79 -6.57 -7.18
CA PRO A 687 34.52 -6.34 -8.61
C PRO A 687 35.24 -7.33 -9.53
N TRP A 688 36.47 -7.74 -9.18
CA TRP A 688 37.24 -8.70 -9.98
C TRP A 688 36.62 -10.10 -9.94
N ALA A 689 35.94 -10.48 -8.85
CA ALA A 689 35.27 -11.76 -8.73
C ALA A 689 34.02 -11.80 -9.61
N GLN A 690 33.26 -10.71 -9.67
CA GLN A 690 32.14 -10.56 -10.60
C GLN A 690 32.61 -10.61 -12.07
N PHE A 691 33.69 -9.90 -12.41
CA PHE A 691 34.31 -9.98 -13.73
C PHE A 691 34.71 -11.43 -14.09
N LEU A 692 35.36 -12.13 -13.16
CA LEU A 692 35.79 -13.51 -13.36
C LEU A 692 34.58 -14.46 -13.50
N ALA A 693 33.52 -14.26 -12.72
CA ALA A 693 32.28 -15.02 -12.85
C ALA A 693 31.68 -14.85 -14.25
N ASN A 694 31.58 -13.62 -14.75
CA ASN A 694 31.08 -13.34 -16.10
C ASN A 694 31.97 -13.98 -17.18
N LEU A 695 33.29 -13.88 -17.05
CA LEU A 695 34.25 -14.49 -17.98
C LEU A 695 34.13 -16.01 -18.04
N LEU A 696 33.85 -16.67 -16.91
CA LEU A 696 33.66 -18.13 -16.83
C LEU A 696 32.25 -18.58 -17.25
N GLY A 697 31.36 -17.66 -17.62
CA GLY A 697 29.97 -17.96 -18.01
C GLY A 697 29.00 -18.10 -16.84
N GLY A 698 29.29 -17.46 -15.71
CA GLY A 698 28.47 -17.36 -14.52
C GLY A 698 28.76 -18.42 -13.44
N VAL A 699 28.19 -18.20 -12.24
CA VAL A 699 28.42 -19.04 -11.04
C VAL A 699 28.12 -20.52 -11.29
N LYS A 700 27.06 -20.82 -12.05
CA LYS A 700 26.67 -22.20 -12.38
C LYS A 700 27.74 -22.94 -13.17
N ILE A 701 28.35 -22.28 -14.16
CA ILE A 701 29.41 -22.89 -14.99
C ILE A 701 30.70 -22.97 -14.19
N ALA A 702 31.07 -21.94 -13.44
CA ALA A 702 32.22 -21.97 -12.54
C ALA A 702 32.12 -23.14 -11.54
N GLY A 703 30.95 -23.38 -10.95
CA GLY A 703 30.73 -24.53 -10.06
C GLY A 703 30.81 -25.89 -10.76
N ARG A 704 30.55 -25.99 -12.07
CA ARG A 704 30.78 -27.23 -12.85
C ARG A 704 32.27 -27.44 -13.11
N ILE A 705 32.98 -26.39 -13.51
CA ILE A 705 34.44 -26.41 -13.70
C ILE A 705 35.12 -26.84 -12.40
N HIS A 706 34.74 -26.25 -11.27
CA HIS A 706 35.28 -26.59 -9.95
C HIS A 706 35.15 -28.09 -9.65
N ARG A 707 33.96 -28.67 -9.87
CA ARG A 707 33.69 -30.10 -9.61
C ARG A 707 34.43 -31.04 -10.57
N ILE A 708 34.54 -30.69 -11.85
CA ILE A 708 35.33 -31.46 -12.82
C ILE A 708 36.81 -31.46 -12.40
N SER A 709 37.35 -30.30 -12.03
CA SER A 709 38.72 -30.18 -11.55
C SER A 709 38.96 -30.92 -10.23
N ALA A 710 37.95 -30.97 -9.34
CA ALA A 710 37.98 -31.78 -8.13
C ALA A 710 38.02 -33.28 -8.44
N ILE A 711 37.23 -33.77 -9.41
CA ILE A 711 37.29 -35.18 -9.86
C ILE A 711 38.67 -35.52 -10.40
N ILE A 712 39.28 -34.66 -11.22
CA ILE A 712 40.66 -34.86 -11.71
C ILE A 712 41.63 -34.95 -10.52
N THR A 713 41.42 -34.10 -9.51
CA THR A 713 42.22 -34.07 -8.28
C THR A 713 42.13 -35.36 -7.48
N PHE A 714 40.92 -35.85 -7.21
CA PHE A 714 40.72 -37.16 -6.59
C PHE A 714 41.32 -38.28 -7.45
N GLY A 715 41.17 -38.21 -8.76
CA GLY A 715 41.71 -39.20 -9.70
C GLY A 715 43.22 -39.37 -9.58
N TYR A 716 44.00 -38.27 -9.63
CA TYR A 716 45.46 -38.40 -9.47
C TYR A 716 45.87 -38.71 -8.02
N PHE A 717 45.10 -38.28 -7.02
CA PHE A 717 45.38 -38.60 -5.62
C PHE A 717 45.22 -40.10 -5.35
N PHE A 718 44.13 -40.72 -5.82
CA PHE A 718 43.90 -42.16 -5.69
C PHE A 718 44.88 -42.99 -6.52
N THR A 719 45.22 -42.56 -7.75
CA THR A 719 46.25 -43.28 -8.54
C THR A 719 47.62 -43.21 -7.87
N HIS A 720 47.96 -42.10 -7.22
CA HIS A 720 49.19 -41.97 -6.43
C HIS A 720 49.18 -42.88 -5.19
N LEU A 721 48.09 -42.90 -4.43
CA LEU A 721 47.92 -43.84 -3.30
C LEU A 721 48.07 -45.30 -3.74
N PHE A 722 47.42 -45.67 -4.86
CA PHE A 722 47.52 -46.99 -5.44
C PHE A 722 48.96 -47.32 -5.90
N SER A 723 49.66 -46.35 -6.53
CA SER A 723 51.05 -46.50 -6.94
C SER A 723 52.00 -46.72 -5.76
N MET A 724 51.77 -46.07 -4.62
CA MET A 724 52.52 -46.30 -3.39
C MET A 724 52.30 -47.72 -2.86
N VAL A 725 51.04 -48.17 -2.80
CA VAL A 725 50.70 -49.55 -2.37
C VAL A 725 51.31 -50.58 -3.32
N ARG A 726 51.24 -50.36 -4.63
CA ARG A 726 51.84 -51.25 -5.65
C ARG A 726 53.36 -51.32 -5.52
N THR A 727 54.02 -50.19 -5.29
CA THR A 727 55.47 -50.11 -5.12
C THR A 727 55.93 -50.85 -3.86
N LYS A 728 55.19 -50.74 -2.76
CA LYS A 728 55.41 -51.54 -1.55
C LYS A 728 55.36 -53.04 -1.86
N ILE A 729 54.30 -53.49 -2.54
CA ILE A 729 54.10 -54.91 -2.91
C ILE A 729 55.25 -55.40 -3.80
N LYS A 730 55.65 -54.62 -4.81
CA LYS A 730 56.72 -54.99 -5.75
C LYS A 730 58.11 -55.01 -5.13
N THR A 731 58.40 -54.08 -4.22
CA THR A 731 59.74 -53.94 -3.62
C THR A 731 59.92 -54.73 -2.32
N ARG A 732 58.85 -55.33 -1.78
CA ARG A 732 58.81 -56.03 -0.47
C ARG A 732 59.45 -55.21 0.68
N THR A 733 59.40 -53.89 0.58
CA THR A 733 59.97 -52.99 1.59
C THR A 733 59.04 -52.89 2.80
N SER A 734 59.62 -52.80 4.00
CA SER A 734 58.82 -52.57 5.22
C SER A 734 58.20 -51.17 5.21
N TRP A 735 57.03 -51.00 5.83
CA TRP A 735 56.40 -49.68 5.99
C TRP A 735 57.34 -48.65 6.63
N LYS A 736 58.14 -49.09 7.62
CA LYS A 736 59.14 -48.23 8.27
C LYS A 736 60.22 -47.74 7.29
N GLN A 737 60.66 -48.59 6.36
CA GLN A 737 61.66 -48.22 5.36
C GLN A 737 61.07 -47.40 4.21
N MET A 738 59.82 -47.62 3.85
CA MET A 738 59.11 -46.83 2.84
C MET A 738 58.79 -45.42 3.35
N ILE A 739 58.37 -45.28 4.61
CA ILE A 739 58.02 -44.00 5.22
C ILE A 739 59.28 -43.28 5.73
N PHE A 740 60.14 -43.90 6.52
CA PHE A 740 61.29 -43.22 7.13
C PHE A 740 62.64 -43.49 6.45
N GLY A 741 62.63 -44.12 5.27
CA GLY A 741 63.85 -44.41 4.51
C GLY A 741 64.59 -43.16 4.04
N LYS A 742 65.89 -43.30 3.75
CA LYS A 742 66.76 -42.22 3.28
C LYS A 742 66.31 -41.59 1.94
N ARG A 743 65.57 -42.35 1.12
CA ARG A 743 65.02 -41.91 -0.18
C ARG A 743 63.52 -41.63 -0.14
N SER A 744 62.90 -41.66 1.04
CA SER A 744 61.46 -41.41 1.20
C SER A 744 61.10 -39.94 1.00
N LEU A 745 59.85 -39.70 0.60
CA LEU A 745 59.20 -38.39 0.58
C LEU A 745 58.71 -37.95 1.98
N TRP A 746 58.71 -38.86 2.98
CA TRP A 746 58.34 -38.50 4.35
C TRP A 746 59.50 -37.87 5.13
N PHE A 747 59.14 -37.13 6.18
CA PHE A 747 60.11 -36.53 7.10
C PHE A 747 60.85 -37.59 7.93
N ASN A 748 62.15 -37.38 8.10
CA ASN A 748 63.04 -38.19 8.91
C ASN A 748 64.04 -37.32 9.67
N LYS A 749 64.85 -37.91 10.55
CA LYS A 749 65.81 -37.18 11.41
C LYS A 749 66.85 -36.34 10.63
N LYS A 750 67.16 -36.70 9.38
CA LYS A 750 68.07 -35.91 8.53
C LYS A 750 67.42 -34.60 8.10
N ASP A 751 66.12 -34.57 7.86
CA ASP A 751 65.43 -33.35 7.42
C ASP A 751 65.53 -32.23 8.45
N VAL A 752 65.43 -32.56 9.75
CA VAL A 752 65.65 -31.60 10.85
C VAL A 752 67.10 -31.09 10.86
N ARG A 753 68.06 -31.98 10.64
CA ARG A 753 69.49 -31.61 10.57
C ARG A 753 69.78 -30.73 9.36
N ASP A 754 69.21 -31.07 8.20
CA ASP A 754 69.35 -30.30 6.97
C ASP A 754 68.66 -28.93 7.13
N PHE A 755 67.50 -28.84 7.77
CA PHE A 755 66.83 -27.58 8.10
C PHE A 755 67.70 -26.67 8.98
N VAL A 756 68.17 -27.16 10.14
CA VAL A 756 69.03 -26.38 11.04
C VAL A 756 70.32 -25.97 10.33
N GLY A 757 70.90 -26.87 9.53
CA GLY A 757 72.07 -26.58 8.70
C GLY A 757 71.79 -25.49 7.65
N SER A 758 70.62 -25.51 7.01
CA SER A 758 70.21 -24.48 6.05
C SER A 758 70.00 -23.14 6.73
N MET A 759 69.39 -23.09 7.92
CA MET A 759 69.22 -21.85 8.68
C MET A 759 70.57 -21.23 9.06
N LYS A 760 71.52 -22.06 9.53
CA LYS A 760 72.90 -21.61 9.77
C LYS A 760 73.56 -21.13 8.48
N TRP A 761 73.35 -21.80 7.36
CA TRP A 761 73.91 -21.39 6.06
C TRP A 761 73.31 -20.07 5.54
N PHE A 762 72.00 -19.86 5.69
CA PHE A 762 71.31 -18.63 5.32
C PHE A 762 71.89 -17.43 6.08
N LEU A 763 72.03 -17.55 7.41
CA LEU A 763 72.63 -16.54 8.29
C LEU A 763 74.16 -16.45 8.18
N GLY A 764 74.79 -17.39 7.47
CA GLY A 764 76.24 -17.40 7.23
C GLY A 764 77.12 -18.01 8.31
N PHE A 765 76.53 -18.67 9.30
CA PHE A 765 77.21 -19.40 10.37
C PHE A 765 77.62 -20.83 9.99
N GLY A 766 77.48 -21.25 8.73
CA GLY A 766 77.88 -22.60 8.31
C GLY A 766 77.88 -22.86 6.80
N PRO A 767 78.43 -24.01 6.36
CA PRO A 767 78.43 -24.42 4.96
C PRO A 767 77.05 -24.89 4.50
N ARG A 768 76.82 -24.87 3.18
CA ARG A 768 75.57 -25.40 2.57
C ARG A 768 75.42 -26.89 2.90
N PRO A 769 74.26 -27.34 3.42
CA PRO A 769 74.04 -28.76 3.71
C PRO A 769 74.19 -29.65 2.47
N LYS A 770 74.66 -30.88 2.69
CA LYS A 770 74.73 -31.91 1.66
C LYS A 770 73.35 -32.55 1.51
N TYR A 771 72.55 -32.02 0.60
CA TYR A 771 71.19 -32.51 0.38
C TYR A 771 71.18 -33.86 -0.35
N GLY A 772 70.21 -34.70 0.03
CA GLY A 772 69.90 -35.99 -0.60
C GLY A 772 68.94 -35.86 -1.79
N ARG A 773 68.32 -36.97 -2.21
CA ARG A 773 67.38 -37.02 -3.35
C ARG A 773 66.27 -35.97 -3.23
N TRP A 774 65.68 -35.89 -2.05
CA TRP A 774 64.66 -34.92 -1.68
C TRP A 774 65.21 -34.02 -0.57
N THR A 775 64.97 -32.71 -0.71
CA THR A 775 65.27 -31.72 0.33
C THR A 775 64.11 -31.63 1.32
N TYR A 776 64.35 -31.10 2.52
CA TYR A 776 63.28 -30.96 3.52
C TYR A 776 62.13 -30.07 3.03
N TRP A 777 62.41 -29.03 2.23
CA TRP A 777 61.35 -28.16 1.69
C TRP A 777 60.57 -28.84 0.56
N GLU A 778 61.20 -29.63 -0.31
CA GLU A 778 60.45 -30.42 -1.31
C GLU A 778 59.54 -31.47 -0.67
N LYS A 779 59.99 -32.07 0.44
CA LYS A 779 59.13 -32.97 1.23
C LYS A 779 57.99 -32.22 1.89
N PHE A 780 58.25 -31.01 2.39
CA PHE A 780 57.21 -30.16 2.94
C PHE A 780 56.19 -29.77 1.86
N ASP A 781 56.62 -29.29 0.69
CA ASP A 781 55.74 -28.97 -0.44
C ASP A 781 54.85 -30.19 -0.81
N TYR A 782 55.46 -31.38 -0.90
CA TYR A 782 54.71 -32.62 -1.15
C TYR A 782 53.70 -32.92 -0.05
N MET A 783 54.06 -32.76 1.22
CA MET A 783 53.18 -33.07 2.35
C MET A 783 52.08 -32.04 2.54
N ALA A 784 52.37 -30.76 2.36
CA ALA A 784 51.38 -29.69 2.38
C ALA A 784 50.28 -29.98 1.34
N VAL A 785 50.65 -30.33 0.11
CA VAL A 785 49.67 -30.68 -0.93
C VAL A 785 48.95 -32.00 -0.63
N PHE A 786 49.67 -33.04 -0.19
CA PHE A 786 49.08 -34.36 0.07
C PHE A 786 48.04 -34.31 1.19
N TRP A 787 48.34 -33.65 2.30
CA TRP A 787 47.38 -33.45 3.40
C TRP A 787 46.30 -32.43 3.04
N GLY A 788 46.67 -31.35 2.35
CA GLY A 788 45.75 -30.34 1.88
C GLY A 788 44.64 -30.94 1.00
N ILE A 789 44.98 -31.81 0.04
CA ILE A 789 43.99 -32.53 -0.79
C ILE A 789 43.05 -33.39 0.09
N GLY A 790 43.55 -34.00 1.16
CA GLY A 790 42.70 -34.75 2.09
C GLY A 790 41.69 -33.85 2.83
N ILE A 791 42.16 -32.74 3.40
CA ILE A 791 41.33 -31.81 4.19
C ILE A 791 40.33 -31.07 3.30
N ILE A 792 40.80 -30.45 2.22
CA ILE A 792 39.95 -29.73 1.26
C ILE A 792 39.02 -30.69 0.50
N GLY A 793 39.47 -31.93 0.25
CA GLY A 793 38.68 -32.96 -0.41
C GLY A 793 37.52 -33.43 0.44
N ILE A 794 37.74 -33.77 1.72
CA ILE A 794 36.68 -34.21 2.62
C ILE A 794 35.68 -33.08 2.87
N SER A 795 36.16 -31.88 3.21
CA SER A 795 35.29 -30.71 3.40
C SER A 795 34.52 -30.36 2.13
N GLY A 796 35.14 -30.48 0.95
CA GLY A 796 34.49 -30.26 -0.34
C GLY A 796 33.42 -31.30 -0.67
N LEU A 797 33.61 -32.56 -0.30
CA LEU A 797 32.60 -33.61 -0.46
C LEU A 797 31.37 -33.36 0.43
N ILE A 798 31.58 -32.88 1.65
CA ILE A 798 30.48 -32.47 2.55
C ILE A 798 29.66 -31.34 1.90
N LEU A 799 30.34 -30.36 1.28
CA LEU A 799 29.68 -29.22 0.62
C LEU A 799 29.05 -29.59 -0.73
N TRP A 800 29.59 -30.58 -1.45
CA TRP A 800 29.01 -31.05 -2.71
C TRP A 800 27.77 -31.92 -2.47
N LEU A 801 27.80 -32.80 -1.47
CA LEU A 801 26.70 -33.73 -1.18
C LEU A 801 26.12 -33.53 0.24
N PRO A 802 25.66 -32.31 0.60
CA PRO A 802 25.27 -32.00 1.96
C PRO A 802 24.04 -32.81 2.41
N GLU A 803 23.11 -33.10 1.50
CA GLU A 803 21.91 -33.92 1.75
C GLU A 803 22.25 -35.37 2.12
N LEU A 804 23.36 -35.91 1.59
CA LEU A 804 23.85 -37.26 1.91
C LEU A 804 24.57 -37.26 3.27
N PHE A 805 25.51 -36.34 3.48
CA PHE A 805 26.32 -36.30 4.70
C PHE A 805 25.48 -35.95 5.94
N THR A 806 24.45 -35.11 5.79
CA THR A 806 23.56 -34.75 6.91
C THR A 806 22.63 -35.87 7.35
N LYS A 807 22.54 -36.99 6.60
CA LYS A 807 21.85 -38.19 7.11
C LYS A 807 22.53 -38.73 8.37
N ILE A 808 23.85 -38.57 8.48
CA ILE A 808 24.67 -39.07 9.60
C ILE A 808 25.33 -37.97 10.43
N LEU A 809 25.56 -36.78 9.86
CA LEU A 809 26.21 -35.64 10.51
C LEU A 809 25.19 -34.52 10.81
N PRO A 810 25.42 -33.69 11.83
CA PRO A 810 24.55 -32.55 12.11
C PRO A 810 24.72 -31.43 11.06
N GLY A 811 23.66 -30.66 10.79
CA GLY A 811 23.66 -29.62 9.76
C GLY A 811 24.68 -28.49 9.97
N TRP A 812 24.96 -28.11 11.22
CA TRP A 812 25.97 -27.08 11.53
C TRP A 812 27.39 -27.46 11.08
N LEU A 813 27.65 -28.76 10.85
CA LEU A 813 28.95 -29.21 10.34
C LEU A 813 29.18 -28.75 8.89
N ILE A 814 28.13 -28.43 8.13
CA ILE A 814 28.24 -27.79 6.81
C ILE A 814 28.92 -26.41 6.96
N ASN A 815 28.54 -25.62 7.97
CA ASN A 815 29.18 -24.32 8.25
C ASN A 815 30.67 -24.49 8.58
N VAL A 816 31.02 -25.50 9.39
CA VAL A 816 32.44 -25.81 9.71
C VAL A 816 33.21 -26.26 8.48
N ALA A 817 32.63 -27.15 7.66
CA ALA A 817 33.24 -27.59 6.42
C ALA A 817 33.48 -26.42 5.46
N MET A 818 32.58 -25.44 5.42
CA MET A 818 32.74 -24.21 4.63
C MET A 818 33.95 -23.39 5.07
N ILE A 819 34.11 -23.17 6.39
CA ILE A 819 35.27 -22.44 6.95
C ILE A 819 36.56 -23.17 6.59
N ILE A 820 36.65 -24.47 6.91
CA ILE A 820 37.85 -25.27 6.65
C ILE A 820 38.18 -25.30 5.16
N HIS A 821 37.20 -25.55 4.29
CA HIS A 821 37.42 -25.61 2.85
C HIS A 821 37.90 -24.27 2.29
N SER A 822 37.26 -23.16 2.71
CA SER A 822 37.58 -21.82 2.22
C SER A 822 38.95 -21.32 2.67
N ASP A 823 39.34 -21.59 3.92
CA ASP A 823 40.61 -21.13 4.46
C ASP A 823 41.77 -22.03 4.08
N GLU A 824 41.55 -23.35 3.99
CA GLU A 824 42.54 -24.28 3.43
C GLU A 824 42.80 -23.96 1.95
N ALA A 825 41.77 -23.60 1.18
CA ALA A 825 41.94 -23.15 -0.20
C ALA A 825 42.82 -21.89 -0.29
N LEU A 826 42.57 -20.91 0.58
CA LEU A 826 43.38 -19.68 0.64
C LEU A 826 44.83 -20.00 1.01
N LEU A 827 45.05 -20.86 2.01
CA LEU A 827 46.36 -21.34 2.41
C LEU A 827 47.07 -22.05 1.26
N ALA A 828 46.40 -22.98 0.57
CA ALA A 828 46.96 -23.73 -0.55
C ALA A 828 47.32 -22.82 -1.72
N VAL A 829 46.41 -21.93 -2.15
CA VAL A 829 46.65 -20.97 -3.24
C VAL A 829 47.82 -20.05 -2.90
N GLY A 830 47.79 -19.46 -1.70
CA GLY A 830 48.86 -18.60 -1.21
C GLY A 830 50.20 -19.32 -1.15
N PHE A 831 50.27 -20.51 -0.55
CA PHE A 831 51.50 -21.26 -0.38
C PHE A 831 52.08 -21.71 -1.72
N ILE A 832 51.24 -22.19 -2.64
CA ILE A 832 51.69 -22.68 -3.95
C ILE A 832 52.22 -21.52 -4.82
N PHE A 833 51.50 -20.41 -4.91
CA PHE A 833 51.92 -19.29 -5.77
C PHE A 833 52.97 -18.37 -5.17
N THR A 834 53.24 -18.47 -3.86
CA THR A 834 54.33 -17.71 -3.22
C THR A 834 55.53 -18.61 -2.90
N ILE A 835 55.41 -19.54 -1.95
CA ILE A 835 56.51 -20.32 -1.41
C ILE A 835 56.96 -21.41 -2.38
N HIS A 836 56.04 -22.22 -2.93
CA HIS A 836 56.41 -23.28 -3.87
C HIS A 836 56.98 -22.69 -5.18
N PHE A 837 56.35 -21.64 -5.71
CA PHE A 837 56.85 -20.92 -6.88
C PHE A 837 58.19 -20.25 -6.59
N PHE A 838 58.42 -19.69 -5.39
CA PHE A 838 59.75 -19.25 -4.98
C PHE A 838 60.75 -20.40 -4.99
N ASN A 839 60.43 -21.51 -4.33
CA ASN A 839 61.26 -22.71 -4.21
C ASN A 839 61.60 -23.39 -5.54
N THR A 840 61.05 -22.96 -6.67
CA THR A 840 61.27 -23.62 -7.97
C THR A 840 61.52 -22.62 -9.09
N HIS A 841 60.69 -21.61 -9.24
CA HIS A 841 60.67 -20.71 -10.40
C HIS A 841 61.18 -19.30 -10.10
N LEU A 842 60.87 -18.72 -8.93
CA LEU A 842 61.20 -17.32 -8.62
C LEU A 842 62.54 -17.11 -7.91
N ARG A 843 63.28 -18.17 -7.56
CA ARG A 843 64.67 -18.02 -7.07
C ARG A 843 65.52 -17.26 -8.09
N PRO A 844 66.24 -16.19 -7.71
CA PRO A 844 67.16 -15.45 -8.58
C PRO A 844 68.00 -16.29 -9.56
N GLU A 845 68.56 -17.44 -9.16
CA GLU A 845 69.38 -18.32 -10.02
C GLU A 845 68.61 -19.23 -10.99
N SER A 846 67.32 -19.41 -10.77
CA SER A 846 66.40 -20.24 -11.56
C SER A 846 65.37 -19.40 -12.32
N PHE A 847 65.25 -18.11 -11.96
CA PHE A 847 64.36 -17.13 -12.59
C PHE A 847 64.66 -17.02 -14.08
N PRO A 848 63.65 -17.00 -14.96
CA PRO A 848 62.21 -16.86 -14.62
C PRO A 848 61.43 -18.16 -14.37
N LEU A 849 61.95 -19.31 -14.83
CA LEU A 849 61.25 -20.60 -14.77
C LEU A 849 62.26 -21.75 -14.84
N ASP A 850 62.26 -22.62 -13.84
CA ASP A 850 62.93 -23.93 -13.89
C ASP A 850 62.18 -24.93 -14.79
N PRO A 851 62.75 -25.36 -15.94
CA PRO A 851 62.07 -26.25 -16.88
C PRO A 851 62.13 -27.73 -16.47
N VAL A 852 62.82 -28.09 -15.37
CA VAL A 852 63.15 -29.48 -15.03
C VAL A 852 61.91 -30.36 -14.84
N ILE A 853 60.82 -29.85 -14.28
CA ILE A 853 59.58 -30.62 -14.14
C ILE A 853 58.90 -30.86 -15.50
N PHE A 854 59.08 -29.96 -16.47
CA PHE A 854 58.51 -30.13 -17.81
C PHE A 854 59.41 -30.98 -18.71
N THR A 855 60.73 -30.94 -18.56
CA THR A 855 61.67 -31.72 -19.39
C THR A 855 62.00 -33.09 -18.78
N GLY A 856 61.92 -33.22 -17.46
CA GLY A 856 62.30 -34.41 -16.68
C GLY A 856 63.80 -34.58 -16.45
N ILE A 857 64.64 -33.66 -16.92
CA ILE A 857 66.11 -33.80 -16.97
C ILE A 857 66.84 -32.57 -16.41
N VAL A 858 67.97 -32.80 -15.72
CA VAL A 858 68.84 -31.77 -15.12
C VAL A 858 70.26 -31.92 -15.65
N LEU A 859 71.01 -30.82 -15.78
CA LEU A 859 72.42 -30.87 -16.16
C LEU A 859 73.26 -31.55 -15.07
N LEU A 860 74.15 -32.47 -15.43
CA LEU A 860 74.91 -33.29 -14.48
C LEU A 860 75.74 -32.48 -13.48
N ASP A 861 76.41 -31.42 -13.94
CA ASP A 861 77.23 -30.54 -13.08
C ASP A 861 76.39 -29.76 -12.07
N GLU A 862 75.21 -29.30 -12.48
CA GLU A 862 74.24 -28.63 -11.61
C GLU A 862 73.67 -29.61 -10.58
N TYR A 863 73.32 -30.83 -11.02
CA TYR A 863 72.82 -31.88 -10.14
C TYR A 863 73.85 -32.32 -9.09
N LYS A 864 75.13 -32.42 -9.45
CA LYS A 864 76.22 -32.74 -8.52
C LYS A 864 76.38 -31.66 -7.43
N LYS A 865 76.18 -30.39 -7.78
CA LYS A 865 76.30 -29.26 -6.85
C LYS A 865 75.07 -29.12 -5.95
N ASP A 866 73.88 -29.36 -6.50
CA ASP A 866 72.63 -29.21 -5.76
C ASP A 866 72.27 -30.44 -4.92
N ARG A 867 72.67 -31.65 -5.35
CA ARG A 867 72.34 -32.95 -4.75
C ARG A 867 73.59 -33.83 -4.53
N PRO A 868 74.57 -33.35 -3.75
CA PRO A 868 75.87 -34.03 -3.63
C PRO A 868 75.76 -35.42 -3.02
N GLU A 869 74.83 -35.65 -2.09
CA GLU A 869 74.68 -36.96 -1.43
C GLU A 869 73.96 -37.98 -2.32
N GLU A 870 72.96 -37.55 -3.10
CA GLU A 870 72.29 -38.41 -4.09
C GLU A 870 73.23 -38.76 -5.25
N TYR A 871 74.03 -37.80 -5.72
CA TYR A 871 75.05 -38.07 -6.74
C TYR A 871 76.07 -39.10 -6.24
N LYS A 872 76.54 -38.97 -4.99
CA LYS A 872 77.44 -39.95 -4.38
C LYS A 872 76.78 -41.33 -4.33
N TYR A 873 75.52 -41.41 -3.88
CA TYR A 873 74.77 -42.67 -3.86
C TYR A 873 74.65 -43.30 -5.25
N LEU A 874 74.30 -42.53 -6.28
CA LEU A 874 74.15 -43.04 -7.66
C LEU A 874 75.49 -43.51 -8.24
N LYS A 875 76.59 -42.86 -7.86
CA LYS A 875 77.94 -43.28 -8.23
C LYS A 875 78.31 -44.58 -7.52
N ASP A 876 78.09 -44.67 -6.22
CA ASP A 876 78.46 -45.81 -5.38
C ASP A 876 77.59 -47.06 -5.67
N SER A 877 76.33 -46.88 -6.07
CA SER A 877 75.39 -47.96 -6.43
C SER A 877 75.51 -48.44 -7.89
N GLY A 878 76.32 -47.78 -8.73
CA GLY A 878 76.43 -48.09 -10.16
C GLY A 878 75.23 -47.67 -11.02
N GLU A 879 74.19 -47.07 -10.43
CA GLU A 879 72.98 -46.61 -11.15
C GLU A 879 73.19 -45.32 -11.97
N LEU A 880 74.33 -44.64 -11.79
CA LEU A 880 74.65 -43.41 -12.51
C LEU A 880 74.61 -43.60 -14.04
N LYS A 881 75.14 -44.72 -14.57
CA LYS A 881 75.12 -45.01 -16.01
C LYS A 881 73.71 -45.20 -16.57
N LYS A 882 72.78 -45.73 -15.78
CA LYS A 882 71.37 -45.92 -16.17
C LYS A 882 70.57 -44.62 -16.16
N SER A 883 71.02 -43.63 -15.38
CA SER A 883 70.31 -42.38 -15.13
C SER A 883 70.79 -41.22 -16.01
N VAL A 884 71.99 -41.33 -16.60
CA VAL A 884 72.55 -40.32 -17.50
C VAL A 884 71.99 -40.51 -18.91
N VAL A 885 71.37 -39.46 -19.44
CA VAL A 885 70.77 -39.44 -20.78
C VAL A 885 71.45 -38.36 -21.61
N LEU A 886 71.91 -38.73 -22.80
CA LEU A 886 72.39 -37.79 -23.82
C LEU A 886 71.18 -37.36 -24.65
N LYS A 887 70.71 -36.13 -24.45
CA LYS A 887 69.50 -35.64 -25.11
C LYS A 887 69.65 -34.18 -25.51
N GLU A 888 69.42 -33.90 -26.79
CA GLU A 888 69.27 -32.53 -27.28
C GLU A 888 67.80 -32.12 -27.18
N ILE A 889 67.54 -31.04 -26.46
CA ILE A 889 66.19 -30.49 -26.33
C ILE A 889 65.97 -29.54 -27.51
N SER A 890 64.96 -29.82 -28.34
CA SER A 890 64.54 -28.92 -29.41
C SER A 890 64.20 -27.53 -28.86
N PRO A 891 64.77 -26.44 -29.41
CA PRO A 891 64.49 -25.07 -28.96
C PRO A 891 63.00 -24.72 -28.97
N LYS A 892 62.24 -25.20 -29.97
CA LYS A 892 60.79 -24.96 -30.10
C LYS A 892 60.00 -25.60 -28.96
N LYS A 893 60.34 -26.84 -28.56
CA LYS A 893 59.69 -27.53 -27.43
C LYS A 893 59.99 -26.84 -26.09
N LEU A 894 61.22 -26.37 -25.91
CA LEU A 894 61.62 -25.63 -24.71
C LEU A 894 60.86 -24.30 -24.61
N LEU A 895 60.71 -23.58 -25.74
CA LEU A 895 59.95 -22.34 -25.79
C LEU A 895 58.47 -22.57 -25.44
N ALA A 896 57.82 -23.58 -26.02
CA ALA A 896 56.43 -23.91 -25.72
C ALA A 896 56.21 -24.24 -24.23
N MET A 897 57.11 -25.03 -23.62
CA MET A 897 57.05 -25.32 -22.18
C MET A 897 57.23 -24.07 -21.32
N ARG A 898 58.09 -23.14 -21.75
CA ARG A 898 58.27 -21.85 -21.07
C ARG A 898 57.04 -20.98 -21.16
N ILE A 899 56.43 -20.84 -22.35
CA ILE A 899 55.17 -20.09 -22.54
C ILE A 899 54.08 -20.67 -21.65
N PHE A 900 53.93 -22.01 -21.64
CA PHE A 900 52.99 -22.70 -20.76
C PHE A 900 53.26 -22.37 -19.28
N GLY A 901 54.50 -22.54 -18.81
CA GLY A 901 54.87 -22.22 -17.42
C GLY A 901 54.67 -20.75 -17.06
N TYR A 902 54.96 -19.82 -17.99
CA TYR A 902 54.74 -18.39 -17.79
C TYR A 902 53.27 -18.03 -17.66
N ALA A 903 52.40 -18.64 -18.44
CA ALA A 903 50.96 -18.40 -18.33
C ALA A 903 50.48 -18.69 -16.89
N PHE A 904 50.83 -19.86 -16.33
CA PHE A 904 50.45 -20.19 -14.94
C PHE A 904 51.15 -19.33 -13.90
N LEU A 905 52.42 -18.98 -14.13
CA LEU A 905 53.16 -18.09 -13.23
C LEU A 905 52.48 -16.72 -13.13
N ILE A 906 52.13 -16.14 -14.28
CA ILE A 906 51.42 -14.85 -14.34
C ILE A 906 50.04 -14.98 -13.72
N THR A 907 49.26 -16.01 -14.06
CA THR A 907 47.93 -16.23 -13.45
C THR A 907 48.02 -16.35 -11.93
N GLY A 908 48.99 -17.11 -11.42
CA GLY A 908 49.20 -17.28 -9.98
C GLY A 908 49.58 -15.98 -9.28
N ILE A 909 50.54 -15.22 -9.83
CA ILE A 909 50.96 -13.93 -9.27
C ILE A 909 49.79 -12.93 -9.28
N THR A 910 49.06 -12.83 -10.40
CA THR A 910 47.88 -11.98 -10.51
C THR A 910 46.84 -12.35 -9.45
N LEU A 911 46.58 -13.65 -9.26
CA LEU A 911 45.61 -14.10 -8.25
C LEU A 911 46.06 -13.72 -6.83
N ILE A 912 47.35 -13.84 -6.50
CA ILE A 912 47.88 -13.41 -5.21
C ILE A 912 47.73 -11.90 -5.01
N LEU A 913 48.04 -11.09 -6.02
CA LEU A 913 47.85 -9.64 -5.94
C LEU A 913 46.39 -9.27 -5.71
N LEU A 914 45.45 -9.96 -6.39
CA LEU A 914 44.01 -9.76 -6.20
C LEU A 914 43.55 -10.21 -4.80
N ILE A 915 44.09 -11.31 -4.27
CA ILE A 915 43.81 -11.77 -2.90
C ILE A 915 44.30 -10.72 -1.90
N ILE A 916 45.54 -10.24 -2.02
CA ILE A 916 46.10 -9.21 -1.13
C ILE A 916 45.26 -7.93 -1.22
N TYR A 917 44.91 -7.50 -2.43
CA TYR A 917 44.02 -6.35 -2.64
C TYR A 917 42.67 -6.55 -1.93
N SER A 918 42.08 -7.74 -2.04
CA SER A 918 40.79 -8.05 -1.40
C SER A 918 40.90 -8.08 0.13
N MET A 919 42.02 -8.57 0.67
CA MET A 919 42.26 -8.56 2.12
C MET A 919 42.51 -7.17 2.69
N LEU A 920 43.10 -6.25 1.91
CA LEU A 920 43.41 -4.89 2.36
C LEU A 920 42.24 -3.91 2.19
N PHE A 921 41.43 -4.07 1.13
CA PHE A 921 40.40 -3.11 0.76
C PHE A 921 38.97 -3.67 0.76
N GLY A 922 38.82 -5.00 0.76
CA GLY A 922 37.53 -5.68 0.67
C GLY A 922 37.02 -6.31 1.97
N TYR A 923 37.92 -6.59 2.92
CA TYR A 923 37.55 -6.95 4.29
C TYR A 923 37.34 -5.66 5.08
N LYS A 924 36.09 -5.32 5.37
CA LYS A 924 35.71 -4.30 6.35
C LYS A 924 35.22 -4.97 7.62
#